data_AF-M0ZUL5-F1
#
_entry.id   AF-M0ZUL5-F1
#
_cell.length_a   1.000
_cell.length_b   1.000
_cell.length_c   1.000
_cell.angle_alpha   90.00
_cell.angle_beta   90.00
_cell.angle_gamma   90.00
#
_symmetry.space_group_name_H-M   'P 1'
#
loop_
_entity.id
_entity.type
_entity.pdbx_description
1 polymer ?
#
loop_
_entity_poly.entity_id
_entity_poly.type
_entity_poly.pdbx_seq_one_letter_code
_entity_poly.pdbx_strand_id
1 'polypeptide(L)'
;MIHCTIADPKAAVPVPIPPVPVSVPPLPKHTWLTLHGDEPFVVANGGFSGLYPPQTELAYSQSIIFGKGGTVLLCDLHMSRDGHGFCLSQLNLQNTTNAADAFPNRKKTYIVNGKELQGWFALDLTSDEMFDKLIVTQSIFSRTDLFDFLSPYPTDLYLEENRNALLWINAEYATFYNQHKLSLLDHMKQLVETKKDITYISSPEIGFLKSMGPVVHGLKTKLMFKFPIDRNAVEPTTNEPYASLLTKLPMIKTFATGIVVPRELIWPVNKARYLEPSTNLVADAHKQGLEVFAYGFANDNFLPHNYSYDVQREYLQFVDNSKFAVDGVVTDFPTSASTAIACLAGSKNASRKVPTLIISANGANGEYPGSTDLAYQKAVNDGADIIDCSVQMTKDGVAFCLPSVDLIPTTTASGPFMSRAAKVDSIQSSMGIFSFDFEWDEILSLKPQMFSEFNGDLIRDPARKNVGKFVTLSDFLEFAKAKAVPGVLINIENAAYLANKGLDVVGAVTTALSNATLDKQSTQKVLIMSGESSVLDKFKDIPTYQKVLHIKKQVEFVTNETALEIKKHADAVFLHKHSLYTQFRGEGFTLNFTNLIECLHWANVSVYAGTVLNEFQDIYMDYSSDPYSLIHNLIYYGADGIITQYPGTANAYTRNLCTGNLESYRIPDINPGDVITTSLDPKEVEEYKPPPPVHLETKDFVTPPLPAVAAISKDDDKGSASSNNTNANAPSSPSPPPEQAQTPSTATATTINVVAIFFSTMLGLVTLL
;
A
#
# COMPACT_ATOMS: atom_id res chain seq x y z
N MET A 1 -11.46 22.76 -30.47
CA MET A 1 -12.44 21.88 -29.80
C MET A 1 -11.74 20.56 -29.54
N ILE A 2 -11.21 20.37 -28.33
CA ILE A 2 -10.61 19.10 -27.95
C ILE A 2 -11.78 18.10 -27.90
N HIS A 3 -11.79 17.16 -28.83
CA HIS A 3 -12.72 16.04 -28.83
C HIS A 3 -12.12 14.97 -27.91
N CYS A 4 -12.94 14.11 -27.30
CA CYS A 4 -12.50 12.85 -26.69
C CYS A 4 -11.98 11.89 -27.78
N THR A 5 -10.93 12.29 -28.51
CA THR A 5 -10.14 11.44 -29.39
C THR A 5 -8.93 10.97 -28.61
N ILE A 6 -8.59 9.69 -28.79
CA ILE A 6 -7.45 8.94 -28.24
C ILE A 6 -6.40 9.88 -27.67
N ALA A 7 -6.17 9.77 -26.36
CA ALA A 7 -5.15 10.50 -25.62
C ALA A 7 -3.87 10.55 -26.48
N ASP A 8 -3.53 11.73 -27.00
CA ASP A 8 -2.18 11.95 -27.49
C ASP A 8 -1.31 11.87 -26.24
N PRO A 9 -0.37 10.89 -26.12
CA PRO A 9 0.48 10.75 -24.94
C PRO A 9 1.27 12.03 -24.63
N LYS A 10 1.39 12.94 -25.61
CA LYS A 10 2.06 14.24 -25.46
C LYS A 10 1.13 15.41 -25.15
N ALA A 11 -0.19 15.18 -25.13
CA ALA A 11 -1.20 16.20 -24.90
C ALA A 11 -1.81 16.14 -23.49
N ALA A 12 -1.05 15.66 -22.50
CA ALA A 12 -1.29 16.09 -21.13
C ALA A 12 -1.14 17.62 -21.13
N VAL A 13 -2.25 18.35 -21.28
CA VAL A 13 -2.27 19.78 -21.05
C VAL A 13 -1.82 19.92 -19.60
N PRO A 14 -0.66 20.55 -19.34
CA PRO A 14 -0.27 20.81 -17.97
C PRO A 14 -1.44 21.57 -17.37
N VAL A 15 -2.01 21.05 -16.27
CA VAL A 15 -2.77 21.92 -15.37
C VAL A 15 -1.87 23.14 -15.18
N PRO A 16 -2.34 24.38 -15.44
CA PRO A 16 -1.49 25.54 -15.38
C PRO A 16 -0.80 25.53 -14.02
N ILE A 17 0.50 25.25 -14.02
CA ILE A 17 1.33 25.50 -12.85
C ILE A 17 1.12 26.99 -12.62
N PRO A 18 0.54 27.42 -11.49
CA PRO A 18 0.36 28.83 -11.24
C PRO A 18 1.72 29.51 -11.46
N PRO A 19 1.80 30.60 -12.22
CA PRO A 19 3.07 31.25 -12.49
C PRO A 19 3.69 31.66 -11.15
N VAL A 20 4.79 31.02 -10.75
CA VAL A 20 5.58 31.44 -9.58
C VAL A 20 6.60 32.45 -10.10
N PRO A 21 6.56 33.67 -9.54
CA PRO A 21 7.39 33.93 -8.36
C PRO A 21 6.55 34.51 -7.23
N VAL A 22 5.78 33.66 -6.55
CA VAL A 22 5.49 33.90 -5.13
C VAL A 22 6.74 33.44 -4.38
N SER A 23 7.36 34.34 -3.63
CA SER A 23 8.44 34.00 -2.71
C SER A 23 7.98 32.83 -1.84
N VAL A 24 8.53 31.64 -2.09
CA VAL A 24 8.21 30.45 -1.31
C VAL A 24 8.72 30.70 0.10
N PRO A 25 7.86 30.71 1.14
CA PRO A 25 8.34 30.81 2.50
C PRO A 25 9.25 29.61 2.78
N PRO A 26 10.45 29.81 3.36
CA PRO A 26 11.30 28.70 3.73
C PRO A 26 10.53 27.76 4.65
N LEU A 27 10.75 26.45 4.49
CA LEU A 27 10.14 25.45 5.37
C LEU A 27 10.39 25.82 6.83
N PRO A 28 9.40 25.64 7.73
CA PRO A 28 9.60 25.88 9.15
C PRO A 28 10.86 25.14 9.62
N LYS A 29 11.74 25.83 10.35
CA LYS A 29 12.94 25.20 10.93
C LYS A 29 12.50 24.11 11.91
N HIS A 30 12.56 22.86 11.47
CA HIS A 30 12.32 21.69 12.30
C HIS A 30 13.62 21.35 13.04
N THR A 31 13.56 21.31 14.37
CA THR A 31 14.72 20.89 15.18
C THR A 31 14.60 19.41 15.44
N TRP A 32 15.51 18.63 14.87
CA TRP A 32 15.48 17.17 14.99
C TRP A 32 16.03 16.72 16.33
N LEU A 33 15.53 15.59 16.84
CA LEU A 33 16.07 14.94 18.04
C LEU A 33 17.18 13.92 17.70
N THR A 34 17.90 14.18 16.59
CA THR A 34 19.12 13.46 16.20
C THR A 34 20.28 13.89 17.10
N LEU A 35 21.41 13.20 17.03
CA LEU A 35 22.57 13.49 17.88
C LEU A 35 23.05 14.95 17.72
N HIS A 36 22.99 15.47 16.49
CA HIS A 36 23.49 16.80 16.13
C HIS A 36 22.38 17.83 15.87
N GLY A 37 21.11 17.43 15.94
CA GLY A 37 19.96 18.27 15.60
C GLY A 37 19.71 18.46 14.10
N ASP A 38 20.47 17.74 13.27
CA ASP A 38 20.40 17.74 11.81
C ASP A 38 19.27 16.83 11.29
N GLU A 39 18.85 17.07 10.05
CA GLU A 39 17.88 16.22 9.35
C GLU A 39 18.40 14.78 9.20
N PRO A 40 17.59 13.75 9.52
CA PRO A 40 17.96 12.35 9.35
C PRO A 40 18.33 12.01 7.91
N PHE A 41 19.35 11.17 7.77
CA PHE A 41 19.80 10.67 6.48
C PHE A 41 18.87 9.59 5.91
N VAL A 42 18.69 9.63 4.59
CA VAL A 42 18.15 8.50 3.81
C VAL A 42 19.32 7.70 3.28
N VAL A 43 19.41 6.42 3.62
CA VAL A 43 20.41 5.49 3.11
C VAL A 43 19.71 4.44 2.26
N ALA A 44 19.97 4.46 0.95
CA ALA A 44 19.41 3.51 -0.01
C ALA A 44 20.16 2.18 0.07
N ASN A 45 19.50 1.13 0.55
CA ASN A 45 20.05 -0.19 0.81
C ASN A 45 20.35 -0.94 -0.50
N GLY A 46 21.56 -0.81 -1.02
CA GLY A 46 21.89 -1.28 -2.36
C GLY A 46 21.19 -0.52 -3.48
N GLY A 47 20.84 0.75 -3.23
CA GLY A 47 20.02 1.56 -4.14
C GLY A 47 18.52 1.36 -3.91
N PHE A 48 17.72 1.48 -4.96
CA PHE A 48 16.27 1.35 -4.91
C PHE A 48 15.89 -0.13 -5.07
N SER A 49 16.39 -0.94 -4.14
CA SER A 49 16.30 -2.39 -4.14
C SER A 49 14.88 -2.93 -3.92
N GLY A 50 13.96 -2.07 -3.47
CA GLY A 50 12.53 -2.33 -3.39
C GLY A 50 11.88 -2.60 -4.74
N LEU A 51 12.47 -2.05 -5.81
CA LEU A 51 11.96 -2.17 -7.18
C LEU A 51 12.93 -2.89 -8.11
N TYR A 52 14.23 -2.60 -8.00
CA TYR A 52 15.25 -3.12 -8.91
C TYR A 52 16.16 -4.14 -8.22
N PRO A 53 16.87 -5.01 -8.97
CA PRO A 53 17.92 -5.85 -8.40
C PRO A 53 18.95 -5.01 -7.62
N PRO A 54 19.24 -5.36 -6.37
CA PRO A 54 20.08 -4.54 -5.49
C PRO A 54 21.51 -4.42 -6.01
N GLN A 55 22.15 -3.30 -5.71
CA GLN A 55 23.55 -3.01 -6.02
C GLN A 55 23.90 -3.07 -7.51
N THR A 56 22.93 -2.68 -8.34
CA THR A 56 23.09 -2.40 -9.78
C THR A 56 23.19 -0.90 -10.04
N GLU A 57 23.73 -0.51 -11.20
CA GLU A 57 23.76 0.90 -11.61
C GLU A 57 22.35 1.49 -11.65
N LEU A 58 21.37 0.73 -12.16
CA LEU A 58 19.97 1.13 -12.24
C LEU A 58 19.37 1.39 -10.85
N ALA A 59 19.53 0.47 -9.89
CA ALA A 59 19.03 0.67 -8.53
C ALA A 59 19.62 1.95 -7.90
N TYR A 60 20.91 2.21 -8.10
CA TYR A 60 21.55 3.41 -7.55
C TYR A 60 21.14 4.70 -8.27
N SER A 61 21.05 4.70 -9.60
CA SER A 61 20.65 5.90 -10.36
C SER A 61 19.22 6.31 -10.02
N GLN A 62 18.32 5.33 -9.92
CA GLN A 62 16.92 5.56 -9.55
C GLN A 62 16.78 6.07 -8.11
N SER A 63 17.68 5.67 -7.19
CA SER A 63 17.72 6.24 -5.84
C SER A 63 18.08 7.72 -5.82
N ILE A 64 18.95 8.16 -6.73
CA ILE A 64 19.32 9.58 -6.85
C ILE A 64 18.17 10.38 -7.45
N ILE A 65 17.47 9.81 -8.45
CA ILE A 65 16.36 10.47 -9.14
C ILE A 65 15.15 10.65 -8.20
N PHE A 66 14.79 9.60 -7.46
CA PHE A 66 13.57 9.60 -6.63
C PHE A 66 13.81 9.87 -5.14
N GLY A 67 15.05 9.83 -4.68
CA GLY A 67 15.44 10.18 -3.32
C GLY A 67 15.65 11.69 -3.14
N LYS A 68 15.61 12.15 -1.89
CA LYS A 68 15.95 13.53 -1.56
C LYS A 68 17.45 13.81 -1.76
N GLY A 69 17.79 15.08 -1.91
CA GLY A 69 19.18 15.54 -1.88
C GLY A 69 19.91 15.03 -0.63
N GLY A 70 21.14 14.52 -0.81
CA GLY A 70 21.92 13.91 0.25
C GLY A 70 21.58 12.44 0.56
N THR A 71 20.77 11.78 -0.28
CA THR A 71 20.58 10.32 -0.21
C THR A 71 21.93 9.60 -0.33
N VAL A 72 22.21 8.73 0.64
CA VAL A 72 23.44 7.94 0.73
C VAL A 72 23.24 6.60 0.03
N LEU A 73 24.17 6.17 -0.80
CA LEU A 73 24.12 4.88 -1.48
C LEU A 73 24.94 3.85 -0.71
N LEU A 74 24.29 2.78 -0.25
CA LEU A 74 24.94 1.70 0.49
C LEU A 74 25.39 0.59 -0.46
N CYS A 75 26.68 0.23 -0.37
CA CYS A 75 27.30 -0.91 -1.04
C CYS A 75 27.74 -1.94 0.00
N ASP A 76 27.34 -3.20 -0.16
CA ASP A 76 27.91 -4.32 0.59
C ASP A 76 29.14 -4.82 -0.18
N LEU A 77 30.31 -4.62 0.41
CA LEU A 77 31.59 -4.88 -0.23
C LEU A 77 31.95 -6.35 -0.18
N HIS A 78 32.23 -6.91 -1.35
CA HIS A 78 32.78 -8.25 -1.52
C HIS A 78 34.07 -8.22 -2.34
N MET A 79 34.88 -9.27 -2.19
CA MET A 79 36.13 -9.46 -2.94
C MET A 79 36.10 -10.71 -3.82
N SER A 80 36.60 -10.56 -5.04
CA SER A 80 36.92 -11.66 -5.96
C SER A 80 38.20 -12.41 -5.55
N ARG A 81 38.47 -13.54 -6.19
CA ARG A 81 39.70 -14.33 -5.99
C ARG A 81 41.00 -13.56 -6.24
N ASP A 82 40.98 -12.67 -7.23
CA ASP A 82 42.09 -11.81 -7.63
C ASP A 82 42.13 -10.47 -6.88
N GLY A 83 41.30 -10.31 -5.85
CA GLY A 83 41.34 -9.18 -4.92
C GLY A 83 40.66 -7.90 -5.41
N HIS A 84 39.88 -7.99 -6.47
CA HIS A 84 39.02 -6.91 -6.94
C HIS A 84 37.79 -6.78 -6.03
N GLY A 85 37.41 -5.55 -5.69
CA GLY A 85 36.29 -5.25 -4.79
C GLY A 85 35.08 -4.77 -5.56
N PHE A 86 33.90 -5.25 -5.20
CA PHE A 86 32.64 -4.93 -5.88
C PHE A 86 31.46 -4.95 -4.90
N CYS A 87 30.33 -4.40 -5.33
CA CYS A 87 29.10 -4.27 -4.56
C CYS A 87 28.11 -5.40 -4.91
N LEU A 88 27.69 -6.20 -3.92
CA LEU A 88 26.60 -7.18 -4.05
C LEU A 88 25.96 -7.48 -2.69
N SER A 89 24.65 -7.67 -2.60
CA SER A 89 23.96 -7.73 -1.29
C SER A 89 24.12 -9.05 -0.52
N GLN A 90 24.67 -10.10 -1.13
CA GLN A 90 24.75 -11.43 -0.51
C GLN A 90 26.12 -12.08 -0.76
N LEU A 91 26.68 -12.67 0.31
CA LEU A 91 27.95 -13.41 0.23
C LEU A 91 27.82 -14.67 -0.66
N ASN A 92 26.67 -15.35 -0.58
CA ASN A 92 26.36 -16.47 -1.46
C ASN A 92 25.74 -15.92 -2.74
N LEU A 93 26.52 -15.95 -3.83
CA LEU A 93 26.19 -15.31 -5.10
C LEU A 93 24.85 -15.77 -5.68
N GLN A 94 24.45 -17.03 -5.47
CA GLN A 94 23.21 -17.56 -6.02
C GLN A 94 21.95 -16.83 -5.51
N ASN A 95 22.04 -16.13 -4.37
CA ASN A 95 20.88 -15.50 -3.73
C ASN A 95 20.51 -14.17 -4.40
N THR A 96 21.39 -13.63 -5.23
CA THR A 96 21.24 -12.32 -5.90
C THR A 96 21.73 -12.37 -7.34
N THR A 97 22.08 -13.55 -7.86
CA THR A 97 22.61 -13.73 -9.21
C THR A 97 22.26 -15.11 -9.76
N ASN A 98 22.45 -15.28 -11.07
CA ASN A 98 22.40 -16.57 -11.78
C ASN A 98 23.61 -17.51 -11.54
N ALA A 99 24.38 -17.37 -10.44
CA ALA A 99 25.65 -18.09 -10.25
C ALA A 99 25.55 -19.61 -10.34
N ALA A 100 24.42 -20.20 -9.92
CA ALA A 100 24.19 -21.64 -10.01
C ALA A 100 24.19 -22.14 -11.46
N ASP A 101 23.63 -21.36 -12.38
CA ASP A 101 23.56 -21.68 -13.80
C ASP A 101 24.86 -21.32 -14.53
N ALA A 102 25.47 -20.20 -14.15
CA ALA A 102 26.70 -19.72 -14.77
C ALA A 102 27.93 -20.58 -14.39
N PHE A 103 27.91 -21.17 -13.19
CA PHE A 103 29.04 -21.93 -12.62
C PHE A 103 28.62 -23.24 -11.93
N PRO A 104 27.87 -24.15 -12.56
CA PRO A 104 27.22 -25.29 -11.88
C PRO A 104 28.19 -26.21 -11.11
N ASN A 105 29.44 -26.30 -11.55
CA ASN A 105 30.48 -27.14 -10.94
C ASN A 105 31.35 -26.42 -9.89
N ARG A 106 30.99 -25.20 -9.49
CA ARG A 106 31.78 -24.35 -8.58
C ARG A 106 31.14 -24.12 -7.22
N LYS A 107 30.08 -24.88 -6.89
CA LYS A 107 29.50 -24.89 -5.56
C LYS A 107 30.54 -25.37 -4.53
N LYS A 108 30.69 -24.65 -3.43
CA LYS A 108 31.60 -24.98 -2.32
C LYS A 108 30.91 -24.84 -0.98
N THR A 109 31.57 -25.37 0.05
CA THR A 109 31.19 -25.16 1.46
C THR A 109 32.33 -24.46 2.17
N TYR A 110 32.02 -23.37 2.88
CA TYR A 110 32.94 -22.66 3.75
C TYR A 110 32.39 -22.53 5.17
N ILE A 111 33.28 -22.30 6.13
CA ILE A 111 32.90 -21.86 7.47
C ILE A 111 32.95 -20.34 7.50
N VAL A 112 31.78 -19.71 7.62
CA VAL A 112 31.65 -18.25 7.70
C VAL A 112 31.07 -17.92 9.07
N ASN A 113 31.82 -17.14 9.86
CA ASN A 113 31.43 -16.77 11.23
C ASN A 113 31.02 -17.99 12.09
N GLY A 114 31.74 -19.11 11.94
CA GLY A 114 31.49 -20.35 12.69
C GLY A 114 30.32 -21.20 12.20
N LYS A 115 29.62 -20.79 11.13
CA LYS A 115 28.52 -21.56 10.52
C LYS A 115 28.96 -22.12 9.16
N GLU A 116 28.57 -23.36 8.85
CA GLU A 116 28.71 -23.92 7.51
C GLU A 116 27.78 -23.19 6.54
N LEU A 117 28.35 -22.65 5.46
CA LEU A 117 27.62 -22.03 4.37
C LEU A 117 28.02 -22.71 3.07
N GLN A 118 27.04 -23.28 2.37
CA GLN A 118 27.23 -23.92 1.07
C GLN A 118 26.61 -23.05 -0.04
N GLY A 119 27.35 -22.82 -1.11
CA GLY A 119 26.91 -21.95 -2.20
C GLY A 119 28.02 -21.61 -3.20
N TRP A 120 27.85 -20.48 -3.87
CA TRP A 120 28.81 -19.91 -4.82
C TRP A 120 29.40 -18.64 -4.21
N PHE A 121 30.73 -18.52 -4.24
CA PHE A 121 31.44 -17.44 -3.55
C PHE A 121 32.36 -16.70 -4.50
N ALA A 122 32.35 -15.37 -4.40
CA ALA A 122 33.18 -14.51 -5.24
C ALA A 122 34.68 -14.79 -5.10
N LEU A 123 35.14 -15.16 -3.90
CA LEU A 123 36.54 -15.53 -3.64
C LEU A 123 37.03 -16.74 -4.45
N ASP A 124 36.11 -17.51 -5.05
CA ASP A 124 36.46 -18.62 -5.93
C ASP A 124 36.63 -18.20 -7.39
N LEU A 125 36.11 -17.04 -7.79
CA LEU A 125 36.04 -16.56 -9.16
C LEU A 125 36.96 -15.34 -9.36
N THR A 126 37.58 -15.17 -10.53
CA THR A 126 38.23 -13.88 -10.86
C THR A 126 37.17 -12.81 -11.12
N SER A 127 37.55 -11.54 -11.01
CA SER A 127 36.67 -10.44 -11.44
C SER A 127 36.20 -10.65 -12.87
N ASP A 128 37.11 -11.00 -13.78
CA ASP A 128 36.79 -11.22 -15.19
C ASP A 128 35.77 -12.36 -15.38
N GLU A 129 35.88 -13.46 -14.63
CA GLU A 129 34.88 -14.54 -14.68
C GLU A 129 33.50 -14.04 -14.22
N MET A 130 33.46 -13.21 -13.17
CA MET A 130 32.22 -12.70 -12.61
C MET A 130 31.56 -11.65 -13.50
N PHE A 131 32.31 -10.65 -13.95
CA PHE A 131 31.84 -9.57 -14.83
C PHE A 131 31.62 -10.01 -16.28
N ASP A 132 31.92 -11.27 -16.64
CA ASP A 132 31.56 -11.86 -17.94
C ASP A 132 30.27 -12.68 -17.86
N LYS A 133 29.98 -13.32 -16.71
CA LYS A 133 28.96 -14.38 -16.63
C LYS A 133 27.86 -14.18 -15.61
N LEU A 134 28.11 -13.40 -14.56
CA LEU A 134 27.10 -13.19 -13.52
C LEU A 134 26.09 -12.14 -13.95
N ILE A 135 24.84 -12.46 -13.72
CA ILE A 135 23.74 -11.55 -13.95
C ILE A 135 23.03 -11.36 -12.62
N VAL A 136 22.85 -10.11 -12.20
CA VAL A 136 22.22 -9.76 -10.93
C VAL A 136 20.71 -9.90 -11.07
N THR A 137 20.10 -10.48 -10.04
CA THR A 137 18.66 -10.77 -9.96
C THR A 137 18.10 -10.26 -8.64
N GLN A 138 16.79 -10.14 -8.56
CA GLN A 138 16.10 -9.80 -7.33
C GLN A 138 16.35 -10.86 -6.26
N SER A 139 16.61 -10.40 -5.04
CA SER A 139 16.95 -11.28 -3.90
C SER A 139 15.73 -11.75 -3.11
N ILE A 140 14.60 -11.06 -3.30
CA ILE A 140 13.33 -11.33 -2.63
C ILE A 140 12.35 -11.85 -3.66
N PHE A 141 12.02 -13.14 -3.61
CA PHE A 141 11.16 -13.82 -4.60
C PHE A 141 9.74 -13.24 -4.74
N SER A 142 9.25 -12.50 -3.74
CA SER A 142 7.94 -11.83 -3.84
C SER A 142 7.97 -10.50 -4.58
N ARG A 143 9.17 -9.95 -4.84
CA ARG A 143 9.34 -8.77 -5.69
C ARG A 143 9.38 -9.20 -7.16
N THR A 144 9.07 -8.27 -8.06
CA THR A 144 9.08 -8.52 -9.50
C THR A 144 10.48 -8.92 -9.97
N ASP A 145 10.54 -9.89 -10.88
CA ASP A 145 11.71 -10.31 -11.64
C ASP A 145 11.80 -9.57 -13.00
N LEU A 146 10.89 -8.63 -13.27
CA LEU A 146 10.82 -7.91 -14.54
C LEU A 146 12.11 -7.16 -14.90
N PHE A 147 12.87 -6.74 -13.88
CA PHE A 147 14.14 -6.05 -14.07
C PHE A 147 15.36 -6.94 -13.89
N ASP A 148 15.15 -8.23 -13.65
CA ASP A 148 16.24 -9.19 -13.64
C ASP A 148 16.85 -9.25 -15.03
N PHE A 149 18.16 -9.51 -15.07
CA PHE A 149 18.91 -9.65 -16.32
C PHE A 149 19.06 -8.42 -17.22
N LEU A 150 18.55 -7.25 -16.81
CA LEU A 150 18.68 -6.00 -17.57
C LEU A 150 20.00 -5.27 -17.35
N SER A 151 20.56 -5.36 -16.13
CA SER A 151 21.84 -4.74 -15.79
C SER A 151 22.87 -5.84 -15.59
N PRO A 152 23.83 -6.00 -16.52
CA PRO A 152 24.75 -7.10 -16.45
C PRO A 152 25.84 -6.76 -15.42
N TYR A 153 26.06 -7.69 -14.49
CA TYR A 153 27.14 -7.74 -13.51
C TYR A 153 26.97 -6.92 -12.21
N PRO A 154 27.62 -7.36 -11.11
CA PRO A 154 27.72 -6.58 -9.88
C PRO A 154 28.26 -5.17 -10.13
N THR A 155 27.92 -4.18 -9.30
CA THR A 155 28.49 -2.83 -9.49
C THR A 155 29.97 -2.81 -9.11
N ASP A 156 30.83 -2.46 -10.08
CA ASP A 156 32.25 -2.17 -9.83
C ASP A 156 32.38 -0.87 -9.02
N LEU A 157 33.14 -0.96 -7.93
CA LEU A 157 33.42 0.14 -7.02
C LEU A 157 34.28 1.25 -7.68
N TYR A 158 34.93 0.93 -8.81
CA TYR A 158 35.87 1.78 -9.53
C TYR A 158 35.27 2.54 -10.73
N LEU A 159 34.03 2.26 -11.16
CA LEU A 159 33.39 2.99 -12.25
C LEU A 159 32.96 4.43 -11.87
N GLU A 160 32.87 5.28 -12.91
CA GLU A 160 33.21 6.72 -12.92
C GLU A 160 32.23 7.75 -12.29
N GLU A 161 32.84 8.68 -11.56
CA GLU A 161 32.80 10.17 -11.61
C GLU A 161 31.51 11.01 -11.72
N ASN A 162 30.29 10.48 -11.78
CA ASN A 162 29.10 11.36 -11.91
C ASN A 162 28.04 11.19 -10.84
N ARG A 163 28.45 11.06 -9.58
CA ARG A 163 27.53 11.05 -8.46
C ARG A 163 27.95 12.09 -7.43
N ASN A 164 27.20 13.19 -7.36
CA ASN A 164 27.16 14.07 -6.18
C ASN A 164 26.53 13.35 -4.96
N ALA A 165 26.50 12.02 -4.95
CA ALA A 165 25.89 11.19 -3.92
C ALA A 165 26.93 10.78 -2.88
N LEU A 166 26.50 10.63 -1.64
CA LEU A 166 27.36 10.14 -0.56
C LEU A 166 27.43 8.62 -0.63
N LEU A 167 28.62 8.05 -0.45
CA LEU A 167 28.80 6.59 -0.45
C LEU A 167 28.91 6.04 0.98
N TRP A 168 28.28 4.90 1.21
CA TRP A 168 28.39 4.07 2.41
C TRP A 168 28.89 2.69 2.03
N ILE A 169 30.04 2.28 2.57
CA ILE A 169 30.60 0.95 2.33
C ILE A 169 30.37 0.06 3.55
N ASN A 170 29.61 -1.02 3.40
CA ASN A 170 29.46 -2.05 4.41
C ASN A 170 30.47 -3.18 4.16
N ALA A 171 31.47 -3.29 5.03
CA ALA A 171 32.52 -4.29 4.96
C ALA A 171 32.25 -5.42 5.95
N GLU A 172 31.74 -6.54 5.45
CA GLU A 172 31.48 -7.75 6.23
C GLU A 172 32.49 -8.85 5.91
N TYR A 173 32.64 -9.81 6.81
CA TYR A 173 33.43 -11.03 6.59
C TYR A 173 34.95 -10.79 6.47
N ALA A 174 35.50 -9.76 7.10
CA ALA A 174 36.93 -9.45 7.08
C ALA A 174 37.79 -10.62 7.59
N THR A 175 37.36 -11.27 8.68
CA THR A 175 38.04 -12.46 9.20
C THR A 175 38.03 -13.61 8.19
N PHE A 176 36.91 -13.81 7.48
CA PHE A 176 36.78 -14.83 6.44
C PHE A 176 37.70 -14.55 5.26
N TYR A 177 37.70 -13.33 4.70
CA TYR A 177 38.61 -12.97 3.62
C TYR A 177 40.08 -13.15 4.00
N ASN A 178 40.46 -12.76 5.23
CA ASN A 178 41.83 -12.95 5.72
C ASN A 178 42.25 -14.43 5.77
N GLN A 179 41.35 -15.34 6.17
CA GLN A 179 41.60 -16.79 6.15
C GLN A 179 41.85 -17.31 4.72
N HIS A 180 41.33 -16.61 3.72
CA HIS A 180 41.48 -16.92 2.30
C HIS A 180 42.52 -16.05 1.57
N LYS A 181 43.44 -15.41 2.32
CA LYS A 181 44.54 -14.59 1.79
C LYS A 181 44.08 -13.35 1.01
N LEU A 182 42.89 -12.85 1.29
CA LEU A 182 42.34 -11.58 0.79
C LEU A 182 42.24 -10.59 1.95
N SER A 183 42.54 -9.31 1.72
CA SER A 183 42.57 -8.28 2.77
C SER A 183 41.57 -7.18 2.44
N LEU A 184 40.39 -7.23 3.08
CA LEU A 184 39.42 -6.13 3.01
C LEU A 184 40.04 -4.83 3.54
N LEU A 185 40.91 -4.91 4.55
CA LEU A 185 41.58 -3.75 5.13
C LEU A 185 42.46 -3.03 4.10
N ASP A 186 43.28 -3.78 3.36
CA ASP A 186 44.19 -3.16 2.37
C ASP A 186 43.42 -2.65 1.15
N HIS A 187 42.37 -3.37 0.72
CA HIS A 187 41.46 -2.88 -0.31
C HIS A 187 40.80 -1.55 0.12
N MET A 188 40.29 -1.49 1.35
CA MET A 188 39.65 -0.27 1.86
C MET A 188 40.61 0.90 2.01
N LYS A 189 41.89 0.68 2.37
CA LYS A 189 42.92 1.74 2.37
C LYS A 189 43.06 2.36 0.99
N GLN A 190 43.24 1.52 -0.03
CA GLN A 190 43.36 1.98 -1.42
C GLN A 190 42.09 2.74 -1.87
N LEU A 191 40.93 2.24 -1.48
CA LEU A 191 39.66 2.84 -1.85
C LEU A 191 39.48 4.23 -1.23
N VAL A 192 39.70 4.41 0.08
CA VAL A 192 39.52 5.73 0.72
C VAL A 192 40.58 6.75 0.28
N GLU A 193 41.76 6.30 -0.16
CA GLU A 193 42.77 7.16 -0.78
C GLU A 193 42.32 7.71 -2.13
N THR A 194 41.57 6.91 -2.90
CA THR A 194 41.15 7.23 -4.27
C THR A 194 39.75 7.86 -4.35
N LYS A 195 38.85 7.52 -3.43
CA LYS A 195 37.44 7.94 -3.39
C LYS A 195 37.15 8.73 -2.10
N LYS A 196 37.24 10.06 -2.20
CA LYS A 196 37.10 10.98 -1.04
C LYS A 196 35.65 11.24 -0.61
N ASP A 197 34.68 10.73 -1.37
CA ASP A 197 33.23 10.82 -1.17
C ASP A 197 32.66 9.72 -0.27
N ILE A 198 33.48 8.74 0.14
CA ILE A 198 33.11 7.71 1.13
C ILE A 198 32.87 8.37 2.48
N THR A 199 31.59 8.47 2.83
CA THR A 199 31.14 9.17 4.03
C THR A 199 31.03 8.22 5.22
N TYR A 200 30.64 6.97 4.97
CA TYR A 200 30.45 5.96 6.01
C TYR A 200 31.13 4.65 5.64
N ILE A 201 31.74 4.00 6.62
CA ILE A 201 32.18 2.61 6.54
C ILE A 201 31.57 1.86 7.72
N SER A 202 30.78 0.82 7.45
CA SER A 202 30.23 -0.04 8.49
C SER A 202 30.85 -1.43 8.50
N SER A 203 30.87 -2.06 9.67
CA SER A 203 31.20 -3.48 9.80
C SER A 203 30.62 -4.04 11.10
N PRO A 204 30.22 -5.31 11.13
CA PRO A 204 29.91 -6.01 12.37
C PRO A 204 31.18 -6.49 13.09
N GLU A 205 32.37 -6.42 12.49
CA GLU A 205 33.61 -6.93 13.09
C GLU A 205 34.43 -5.82 13.78
N ILE A 206 34.56 -5.90 15.10
CA ILE A 206 35.24 -4.86 15.91
C ILE A 206 36.71 -4.74 15.53
N GLY A 207 37.39 -5.86 15.28
CA GLY A 207 38.81 -5.89 14.90
C GLY A 207 39.06 -5.18 13.57
N PHE A 208 38.13 -5.30 12.61
CA PHE A 208 38.20 -4.58 11.35
C PHE A 208 38.05 -3.07 11.57
N LEU A 209 37.03 -2.63 12.30
CA LEU A 209 36.82 -1.19 12.56
C LEU A 209 37.99 -0.55 13.32
N LYS A 210 38.54 -1.24 14.32
CA LYS A 210 39.75 -0.78 15.03
C LYS A 210 40.95 -0.63 14.11
N SER A 211 41.09 -1.51 13.12
CA SER A 211 42.15 -1.44 12.12
C SER A 211 41.94 -0.31 11.11
N MET A 212 40.68 0.04 10.82
CA MET A 212 40.32 1.17 9.96
C MET A 212 40.47 2.54 10.65
N GLY A 213 40.40 2.61 11.98
CA GLY A 213 40.51 3.86 12.74
C GLY A 213 41.72 4.73 12.34
N PRO A 214 42.95 4.19 12.33
CA PRO A 214 44.14 4.92 11.87
C PRO A 214 44.09 5.31 10.38
N VAL A 215 43.42 4.52 9.54
CA VAL A 215 43.32 4.74 8.08
C VAL A 215 42.46 5.96 7.78
N VAL A 216 41.32 6.09 8.47
CA VAL A 216 40.37 7.19 8.25
C VAL A 216 40.64 8.40 9.14
N HIS A 217 41.68 8.36 9.97
CA HIS A 217 42.02 9.44 10.88
C HIS A 217 42.33 10.73 10.10
N GLY A 218 41.54 11.78 10.35
CA GLY A 218 41.65 13.07 9.66
C GLY A 218 40.85 13.15 8.34
N LEU A 219 40.17 12.08 7.94
CA LEU A 219 39.16 12.11 6.87
C LEU A 219 37.78 12.46 7.45
N LYS A 220 36.83 12.79 6.58
CA LYS A 220 35.41 12.99 6.96
C LYS A 220 34.65 11.66 7.12
N THR A 221 35.29 10.54 6.79
CA THR A 221 34.69 9.21 6.82
C THR A 221 34.41 8.75 8.26
N LYS A 222 33.18 8.31 8.49
CA LYS A 222 32.66 7.86 9.78
C LYS A 222 32.65 6.34 9.85
N LEU A 223 33.07 5.79 10.99
CA LEU A 223 33.08 4.33 11.23
C LEU A 223 31.82 3.93 12.01
N MET A 224 31.08 2.95 11.49
CA MET A 224 29.78 2.56 12.02
C MET A 224 29.78 1.10 12.45
N PHE A 225 29.45 0.81 13.71
CA PHE A 225 29.35 -0.57 14.18
C PHE A 225 27.96 -1.15 13.85
N LYS A 226 27.91 -2.14 12.95
CA LYS A 226 26.67 -2.76 12.49
C LYS A 226 26.32 -3.94 13.39
N PHE A 227 25.14 -3.91 13.99
CA PHE A 227 24.57 -5.03 14.71
C PHE A 227 23.81 -5.93 13.72
N PRO A 228 24.04 -7.26 13.71
CA PRO A 228 23.26 -8.18 12.89
C PRO A 228 21.85 -8.40 13.48
N ILE A 229 20.96 -8.96 12.65
CA ILE A 229 19.60 -9.36 13.07
C ILE A 229 19.66 -10.44 14.16
N ASP A 230 20.51 -11.45 13.99
CA ASP A 230 20.75 -12.49 15.00
C ASP A 230 21.59 -11.92 16.15
N ARG A 231 20.89 -11.42 17.18
CA ARG A 231 21.52 -10.85 18.39
C ARG A 231 22.38 -11.85 19.16
N ASN A 232 22.17 -13.15 18.95
CA ASN A 232 22.92 -14.21 19.61
C ASN A 232 24.15 -14.63 18.80
N ALA A 233 24.31 -14.13 17.57
CA ALA A 233 25.55 -14.25 16.83
C ALA A 233 26.71 -13.69 17.65
N VAL A 234 27.90 -14.25 17.45
CA VAL A 234 29.09 -13.91 18.21
C VAL A 234 29.99 -13.01 17.36
N GLU A 235 30.44 -11.91 17.94
CA GLU A 235 31.39 -11.01 17.29
C GLU A 235 32.79 -11.67 17.31
N PRO A 236 33.45 -11.80 16.16
CA PRO A 236 34.63 -12.68 16.02
C PRO A 236 35.87 -12.19 16.79
N THR A 237 35.98 -10.90 17.09
CA THR A 237 37.18 -10.32 17.75
C THR A 237 37.14 -10.48 19.26
N THR A 238 35.98 -10.25 19.85
CA THR A 238 35.74 -10.26 21.31
C THR A 238 35.22 -11.61 21.78
N ASN A 239 34.71 -12.44 20.87
CA ASN A 239 34.03 -13.70 21.16
C ASN A 239 32.83 -13.52 22.11
N GLU A 240 32.18 -12.35 22.04
CA GLU A 240 30.96 -12.04 22.78
C GLU A 240 29.73 -12.01 21.86
N PRO A 241 28.54 -12.40 22.36
CA PRO A 241 27.29 -12.19 21.61
C PRO A 241 27.00 -10.70 21.38
N TYR A 242 26.45 -10.34 20.21
CA TYR A 242 26.07 -8.95 19.92
C TYR A 242 25.06 -8.38 20.93
N ALA A 243 24.20 -9.21 21.51
CA ALA A 243 23.30 -8.83 22.60
C ALA A 243 24.04 -8.25 23.82
N SER A 244 25.22 -8.79 24.17
CA SER A 244 26.09 -8.26 25.23
C SER A 244 26.66 -6.90 24.83
N LEU A 245 27.18 -6.81 23.59
CA LEU A 245 27.83 -5.61 23.07
C LEU A 245 26.90 -4.40 22.99
N LEU A 246 25.60 -4.61 22.78
CA LEU A 246 24.59 -3.55 22.75
C LEU A 246 24.54 -2.73 24.06
N THR A 247 24.94 -3.33 25.19
CA THR A 247 25.00 -2.65 26.50
C THR A 247 26.33 -1.93 26.75
N LYS A 248 27.32 -2.08 25.85
CA LYS A 248 28.69 -1.58 26.00
C LYS A 248 28.96 -0.38 25.07
N LEU A 249 28.00 0.54 24.97
CA LEU A 249 28.10 1.74 24.13
C LEU A 249 29.38 2.59 24.37
N PRO A 250 29.85 2.80 25.63
CA PRO A 250 31.12 3.52 25.85
C PRO A 250 32.33 2.83 25.21
N MET A 251 32.33 1.48 25.14
CA MET A 251 33.38 0.71 24.49
C MET A 251 33.30 0.87 22.96
N ILE A 252 32.09 0.84 22.39
CA ILE A 252 31.85 1.06 20.95
C ILE A 252 32.35 2.45 20.52
N LYS A 253 32.10 3.48 21.33
CA LYS A 253 32.55 4.85 21.06
C LYS A 253 34.07 5.00 20.91
N THR A 254 34.86 4.06 21.43
CA THR A 254 36.33 4.09 21.28
C THR A 254 36.82 3.81 19.86
N PHE A 255 35.99 3.22 18.99
CA PHE A 255 36.39 2.88 17.62
C PHE A 255 35.34 3.22 16.55
N ALA A 256 34.12 3.60 16.93
CA ALA A 256 33.05 3.96 16.01
C ALA A 256 32.44 5.33 16.36
N THR A 257 31.95 6.02 15.34
CA THR A 257 31.19 7.27 15.46
C THR A 257 29.68 7.04 15.61
N GLY A 258 29.20 5.85 15.27
CA GLY A 258 27.82 5.47 15.45
C GLY A 258 27.56 3.96 15.31
N ILE A 259 26.29 3.58 15.39
CA ILE A 259 25.81 2.21 15.30
C ILE A 259 24.73 2.09 14.21
N VAL A 260 24.67 0.92 13.58
CA VAL A 260 23.61 0.55 12.63
C VAL A 260 22.87 -0.64 13.22
N VAL A 261 21.56 -0.53 13.45
CA VAL A 261 20.79 -1.51 14.22
C VAL A 261 19.49 -1.92 13.51
N PRO A 262 19.03 -3.17 13.66
CA PRO A 262 17.70 -3.55 13.22
C PRO A 262 16.66 -2.64 13.88
N ARG A 263 15.66 -2.20 13.13
CA ARG A 263 14.59 -1.31 13.63
C ARG A 263 13.88 -1.88 14.87
N GLU A 264 13.81 -3.20 15.00
CA GLU A 264 13.19 -3.92 16.12
C GLU A 264 13.98 -3.81 17.44
N LEU A 265 15.25 -3.39 17.42
CA LEU A 265 16.01 -3.08 18.64
C LEU A 265 15.61 -1.74 19.27
N ILE A 266 14.99 -0.86 18.48
CA ILE A 266 14.52 0.46 18.92
C ILE A 266 13.04 0.35 19.30
N TRP A 267 12.23 -0.22 18.42
CA TRP A 267 10.80 -0.48 18.63
C TRP A 267 10.51 -1.98 18.53
N PRO A 268 10.54 -2.70 19.66
CA PRO A 268 10.27 -4.14 19.65
C PRO A 268 8.85 -4.44 19.17
N VAL A 269 8.68 -5.58 18.50
CA VAL A 269 7.39 -6.05 18.00
C VAL A 269 7.11 -7.41 18.61
N ASN A 270 5.95 -7.56 19.24
CA ASN A 270 5.57 -8.84 19.83
C ASN A 270 5.12 -9.87 18.77
N LYS A 271 4.93 -11.13 19.17
CA LYS A 271 4.50 -12.20 18.26
C LYS A 271 3.13 -11.96 17.61
N ALA A 272 2.28 -11.15 18.24
CA ALA A 272 0.99 -10.73 17.72
C ALA A 272 1.09 -9.49 16.81
N ARG A 273 2.32 -9.08 16.44
CA ARG A 273 2.59 -8.00 15.49
C ARG A 273 2.16 -6.61 15.98
N TYR A 274 2.17 -6.39 17.28
CA TYR A 274 1.99 -5.06 17.88
C TYR A 274 3.32 -4.52 18.41
N LEU A 275 3.49 -3.20 18.29
CA LEU A 275 4.59 -2.47 18.89
C LEU A 275 4.56 -2.60 20.42
N GLU A 276 5.72 -2.87 21.00
CA GLU A 276 5.98 -2.74 22.43
C GLU A 276 6.57 -1.35 22.73
N PRO A 277 6.71 -0.94 24.01
CA PRO A 277 7.37 0.30 24.35
C PRO A 277 8.79 0.38 23.75
N SER A 278 9.12 1.55 23.18
CA SER A 278 10.47 1.84 22.68
C SER A 278 11.55 1.57 23.72
N THR A 279 12.70 1.08 23.29
CA THR A 279 13.89 0.97 24.13
C THR A 279 14.55 2.35 24.33
N ASN A 280 15.53 2.44 25.24
CA ASN A 280 16.35 3.64 25.43
C ASN A 280 17.57 3.70 24.50
N LEU A 281 17.71 2.74 23.57
CA LEU A 281 18.93 2.55 22.79
C LEU A 281 19.40 3.83 22.09
N VAL A 282 18.47 4.57 21.45
CA VAL A 282 18.81 5.81 20.74
C VAL A 282 19.31 6.88 21.70
N ALA A 283 18.59 7.12 22.79
CA ALA A 283 18.97 8.11 23.79
C ALA A 283 20.30 7.76 24.49
N ASP A 284 20.51 6.48 24.82
CA ASP A 284 21.73 6.02 25.45
C ASP A 284 22.94 6.13 24.50
N ALA A 285 22.76 5.82 23.21
CA ALA A 285 23.78 5.99 22.18
C ALA A 285 24.12 7.48 21.97
N HIS A 286 23.10 8.33 21.84
CA HIS A 286 23.28 9.78 21.71
C HIS A 286 24.02 10.38 22.90
N LYS A 287 23.72 9.92 24.12
CA LYS A 287 24.44 10.33 25.33
C LYS A 287 25.93 9.97 25.30
N GLN A 288 26.30 8.90 24.59
CA GLN A 288 27.71 8.55 24.34
C GLN A 288 28.31 9.26 23.12
N GLY A 289 27.53 10.10 22.43
CA GLY A 289 27.93 10.75 21.18
C GLY A 289 28.04 9.77 20.01
N LEU A 290 27.20 8.72 19.98
CA LEU A 290 27.10 7.78 18.88
C LEU A 290 25.86 8.09 18.05
N GLU A 291 26.03 8.25 16.73
CA GLU A 291 24.91 8.30 15.78
C GLU A 291 24.20 6.93 15.73
N VAL A 292 22.90 6.91 15.43
CA VAL A 292 22.10 5.69 15.32
C VAL A 292 21.40 5.66 13.97
N PHE A 293 21.70 4.64 13.18
CA PHE A 293 21.00 4.35 11.93
C PHE A 293 20.16 3.08 12.12
N ALA A 294 18.87 3.17 11.81
CA ALA A 294 17.97 2.01 11.85
C ALA A 294 17.86 1.38 10.46
N TYR A 295 17.93 0.06 10.34
CA TYR A 295 17.78 -0.65 9.07
C TYR A 295 16.64 -1.68 9.09
N GLY A 296 16.22 -2.09 7.89
CA GLY A 296 15.16 -3.08 7.68
C GLY A 296 13.82 -2.48 7.26
N PHE A 297 13.82 -1.23 6.76
CA PHE A 297 12.60 -0.59 6.24
C PHE A 297 12.32 -1.04 4.81
N ALA A 298 11.11 -1.54 4.59
CA ALA A 298 10.62 -2.00 3.31
C ALA A 298 9.09 -1.83 3.25
N ASN A 299 8.58 -1.31 2.14
CA ASN A 299 7.16 -1.00 1.98
C ASN A 299 6.32 -2.26 1.69
N ASP A 300 6.95 -3.28 1.13
CA ASP A 300 6.38 -4.58 0.77
C ASP A 300 6.49 -5.61 1.90
N ASN A 301 6.53 -5.15 3.15
CA ASN A 301 6.59 -5.99 4.33
C ASN A 301 5.25 -5.96 5.08
N PHE A 302 4.98 -7.01 5.85
CA PHE A 302 3.98 -6.92 6.89
C PHE A 302 4.47 -5.85 7.88
N LEU A 303 3.67 -4.82 8.14
CA LEU A 303 3.95 -3.84 9.19
C LEU A 303 3.29 -4.25 10.51
N PRO A 304 3.75 -3.75 11.67
CA PRO A 304 2.98 -3.84 12.90
C PRO A 304 1.58 -3.24 12.73
N HIS A 305 0.56 -3.86 13.34
CA HIS A 305 -0.84 -3.42 13.20
C HIS A 305 -1.08 -1.97 13.65
N ASN A 306 -0.21 -1.44 14.52
CA ASN A 306 -0.21 -0.04 14.97
C ASN A 306 -0.10 0.96 13.82
N TYR A 307 0.54 0.60 12.72
CA TYR A 307 0.70 1.48 11.57
C TYR A 307 -0.46 1.41 10.58
N SER A 308 -1.34 0.40 10.68
CA SER A 308 -2.45 0.20 9.73
C SER A 308 -1.96 0.23 8.27
N TYR A 309 -0.85 -0.47 8.01
CA TYR A 309 -0.12 -0.52 6.73
C TYR A 309 0.40 0.83 6.18
N ASP A 310 0.32 1.92 6.94
CA ASP A 310 0.87 3.22 6.55
C ASP A 310 2.40 3.21 6.71
N VAL A 311 3.13 3.09 5.60
CA VAL A 311 4.60 3.08 5.57
C VAL A 311 5.21 4.38 6.10
N GLN A 312 4.54 5.51 5.87
CA GLN A 312 5.02 6.82 6.31
C GLN A 312 4.93 6.95 7.83
N ARG A 313 3.88 6.40 8.46
CA ARG A 313 3.80 6.35 9.94
C ARG A 313 4.97 5.58 10.55
N GLU A 314 5.43 4.52 9.92
CA GLU A 314 6.61 3.80 10.41
C GLU A 314 7.86 4.68 10.35
N TYR A 315 8.19 5.26 9.19
CA TYR A 315 9.36 6.14 9.10
C TYR A 315 9.30 7.28 10.12
N LEU A 316 8.16 8.00 10.20
CA LEU A 316 7.94 9.09 11.16
C LEU A 316 8.11 8.63 12.61
N GLN A 317 7.73 7.39 12.95
CA GLN A 317 7.91 6.85 14.30
C GLN A 317 9.40 6.77 14.71
N PHE A 318 10.32 6.68 13.75
CA PHE A 318 11.77 6.64 14.00
C PHE A 318 12.44 8.02 13.87
N VAL A 319 11.91 8.90 13.02
CA VAL A 319 12.58 10.19 12.70
C VAL A 319 11.91 11.43 13.28
N ASP A 320 10.61 11.38 13.60
CA ASP A 320 9.83 12.52 14.10
C ASP A 320 8.84 12.08 15.19
N ASN A 321 9.38 11.82 16.38
CA ASN A 321 8.58 11.53 17.57
C ASN A 321 9.07 12.37 18.78
N SER A 322 8.34 12.33 19.88
CA SER A 322 8.62 13.19 21.05
C SER A 322 9.76 12.72 21.96
N LYS A 323 10.35 11.54 21.71
CA LYS A 323 11.36 10.92 22.59
C LYS A 323 12.77 10.99 21.99
N PHE A 324 12.91 10.75 20.70
CA PHE A 324 14.19 10.70 19.98
C PHE A 324 13.96 10.79 18.46
N ALA A 325 15.02 11.01 17.70
CA ALA A 325 15.07 10.70 16.28
C ALA A 325 16.34 9.90 15.97
N VAL A 326 16.24 8.86 15.15
CA VAL A 326 17.44 8.22 14.60
C VAL A 326 18.14 9.17 13.63
N ASP A 327 19.46 9.10 13.55
CA ASP A 327 20.28 9.93 12.67
C ASP A 327 20.12 9.55 11.19
N GLY A 328 19.61 8.36 10.91
CA GLY A 328 19.18 7.98 9.57
C GLY A 328 18.46 6.64 9.51
N VAL A 329 17.87 6.36 8.35
CA VAL A 329 17.20 5.10 8.04
C VAL A 329 17.82 4.45 6.82
N VAL A 330 18.06 3.15 6.90
CA VAL A 330 18.52 2.30 5.79
C VAL A 330 17.31 1.56 5.24
N THR A 331 16.95 1.86 3.99
CA THR A 331 15.69 1.44 3.37
C THR A 331 15.88 0.92 1.95
N ASP A 332 15.03 -0.02 1.56
CA ASP A 332 14.90 -0.48 0.18
C ASP A 332 14.11 0.51 -0.70
N PHE A 333 13.37 1.43 -0.08
CA PHE A 333 12.46 2.40 -0.73
C PHE A 333 12.86 3.84 -0.39
N PRO A 334 13.94 4.38 -1.00
CA PRO A 334 14.46 5.72 -0.68
C PRO A 334 13.42 6.83 -0.92
N THR A 335 12.50 6.68 -1.87
CA THR A 335 11.39 7.62 -2.13
C THR A 335 10.47 7.79 -0.92
N SER A 336 10.12 6.69 -0.25
CA SER A 336 9.22 6.72 0.89
C SER A 336 9.89 7.33 2.13
N ALA A 337 11.14 6.97 2.40
CA ALA A 337 11.91 7.61 3.47
C ALA A 337 12.12 9.11 3.21
N SER A 338 12.37 9.48 1.95
CA SER A 338 12.50 10.88 1.54
C SER A 338 11.20 11.67 1.76
N THR A 339 10.05 11.08 1.39
CA THR A 339 8.73 11.66 1.65
C THR A 339 8.48 11.84 3.14
N ALA A 340 8.79 10.84 3.97
CA ALA A 340 8.63 10.92 5.42
C ALA A 340 9.42 12.11 6.01
N ILE A 341 10.71 12.16 5.71
CA ILE A 341 11.66 13.10 6.31
C ILE A 341 11.45 14.52 5.77
N ALA A 342 11.36 14.69 4.44
CA ALA A 342 11.33 16.01 3.83
C ALA A 342 9.91 16.62 3.77
N CYS A 343 8.87 15.79 3.63
CA CYS A 343 7.51 16.28 3.37
C CYS A 343 6.55 16.12 4.55
N LEU A 344 6.71 15.10 5.38
CA LEU A 344 5.74 14.77 6.42
C LEU A 344 6.23 15.07 7.84
N ALA A 345 7.53 15.07 8.10
CA ALA A 345 8.06 15.45 9.40
C ALA A 345 7.66 16.89 9.77
N GLY A 346 7.19 17.10 10.99
CA GLY A 346 6.65 18.38 11.48
C GLY A 346 5.28 18.76 10.91
N SER A 347 4.66 17.95 10.02
CA SER A 347 3.38 18.29 9.38
C SER A 347 2.14 17.99 10.21
N LYS A 348 2.27 17.30 11.36
CA LYS A 348 1.14 16.81 12.17
C LYS A 348 0.07 17.86 12.47
N ASN A 349 0.51 19.09 12.74
CA ASN A 349 -0.34 20.25 13.06
C ASN A 349 -0.40 21.29 11.92
N ALA A 350 0.15 20.99 10.74
CA ALA A 350 0.07 21.88 9.60
C ALA A 350 -1.38 21.96 9.08
N SER A 351 -1.74 23.13 8.55
CA SER A 351 -2.97 23.28 7.77
C SER A 351 -2.87 22.49 6.48
N ARG A 352 -4.01 22.03 5.95
CA ARG A 352 -4.04 21.44 4.61
C ARG A 352 -3.57 22.46 3.58
N LYS A 353 -2.62 22.06 2.74
CA LYS A 353 -2.09 22.86 1.63
C LYS A 353 -2.55 22.34 0.28
N VAL A 354 -2.86 21.04 0.17
CA VAL A 354 -3.40 20.44 -1.04
C VAL A 354 -4.92 20.49 -1.00
N PRO A 355 -5.58 21.21 -1.93
CA PRO A 355 -7.04 21.32 -1.97
C PRO A 355 -7.65 20.05 -2.60
N THR A 356 -7.98 19.07 -1.75
CA THR A 356 -8.63 17.82 -2.16
C THR A 356 -9.74 17.46 -1.18
N LEU A 357 -10.82 16.91 -1.71
CA LEU A 357 -11.91 16.34 -0.92
C LEU A 357 -11.56 14.92 -0.47
N ILE A 358 -11.60 14.67 0.85
CA ILE A 358 -11.38 13.34 1.42
C ILE A 358 -12.73 12.71 1.75
N ILE A 359 -13.08 11.65 1.03
CA ILE A 359 -14.33 10.90 1.19
C ILE A 359 -13.98 9.54 1.79
N SER A 360 -14.63 9.15 2.89
CA SER A 360 -14.43 7.80 3.44
C SER A 360 -15.06 6.73 2.55
N ALA A 361 -14.56 5.50 2.66
CA ALA A 361 -15.16 4.32 2.07
C ALA A 361 -15.60 3.37 3.20
N ASN A 362 -16.87 3.45 3.55
CA ASN A 362 -17.54 2.86 4.70
C ASN A 362 -16.90 3.26 6.04
N GLY A 363 -16.59 4.55 6.20
CA GLY A 363 -15.80 5.07 7.31
C GLY A 363 -14.31 4.71 7.19
N ALA A 364 -13.60 4.57 8.31
CA ALA A 364 -12.21 4.10 8.34
C ALA A 364 -12.13 2.56 8.28
N ASN A 365 -12.69 1.97 7.22
CA ASN A 365 -12.87 0.50 7.05
C ASN A 365 -11.53 -0.29 7.06
N GLY A 366 -10.42 0.38 6.76
CA GLY A 366 -9.08 -0.22 6.87
C GLY A 366 -8.62 -0.45 8.32
N GLU A 367 -9.26 0.22 9.28
CA GLU A 367 -8.85 0.26 10.68
C GLU A 367 -9.90 -0.32 11.64
N TYR A 368 -11.17 -0.31 11.27
CA TYR A 368 -12.31 -0.85 12.03
C TYR A 368 -13.29 -1.53 11.07
N PRO A 369 -14.15 -2.45 11.54
CA PRO A 369 -15.24 -2.97 10.70
C PRO A 369 -16.04 -1.83 10.09
N GLY A 370 -16.16 -1.81 8.76
CA GLY A 370 -16.78 -0.72 8.02
C GLY A 370 -18.23 -0.46 8.41
N SER A 371 -18.66 0.79 8.22
CA SER A 371 -20.02 1.27 8.52
C SER A 371 -20.46 1.11 9.98
N THR A 372 -19.51 1.06 10.91
CA THR A 372 -19.76 1.05 12.36
C THR A 372 -19.58 2.42 13.00
N ASP A 373 -20.13 2.60 14.20
CA ASP A 373 -19.90 3.77 15.05
C ASP A 373 -18.41 4.10 15.24
N LEU A 374 -17.56 3.08 15.44
CA LEU A 374 -16.11 3.25 15.58
C LEU A 374 -15.42 3.62 14.27
N ALA A 375 -15.82 3.02 13.14
CA ALA A 375 -15.26 3.36 11.83
C ALA A 375 -15.59 4.82 11.43
N TYR A 376 -16.81 5.28 11.71
CA TYR A 376 -17.20 6.68 11.48
C TYR A 376 -16.50 7.64 12.42
N GLN A 377 -16.42 7.31 13.71
CA GLN A 377 -15.69 8.13 14.67
C GLN A 377 -14.21 8.27 14.30
N LYS A 378 -13.58 7.20 13.82
CA LYS A 378 -12.21 7.23 13.32
C LYS A 378 -12.08 8.08 12.05
N ALA A 379 -12.96 7.91 11.06
CA ALA A 379 -12.94 8.71 9.83
C ALA A 379 -13.05 10.22 10.10
N VAL A 380 -13.94 10.63 11.01
CA VAL A 380 -14.08 12.03 11.43
C VAL A 380 -12.81 12.52 12.14
N ASN A 381 -12.27 11.76 13.09
CA ASN A 381 -11.05 12.13 13.81
C ASN A 381 -9.84 12.25 12.87
N ASP A 382 -9.81 11.41 11.83
CA ASP A 382 -8.79 11.41 10.80
C ASP A 382 -8.95 12.54 9.79
N GLY A 383 -10.05 13.27 9.82
CA GLY A 383 -10.32 14.42 8.96
C GLY A 383 -10.97 14.07 7.62
N ALA A 384 -11.82 13.05 7.53
CA ALA A 384 -12.68 12.94 6.35
C ALA A 384 -13.55 14.20 6.20
N ASP A 385 -13.62 14.76 5.00
CA ASP A 385 -14.52 15.88 4.68
C ASP A 385 -15.95 15.38 4.49
N ILE A 386 -16.06 14.17 3.94
CA ILE A 386 -17.32 13.48 3.71
C ILE A 386 -17.21 12.08 4.30
N ILE A 387 -18.17 11.72 5.14
CA ILE A 387 -18.37 10.33 5.56
C ILE A 387 -19.49 9.70 4.75
N ASP A 388 -19.38 8.40 4.47
CA ASP A 388 -20.29 7.70 3.56
C ASP A 388 -21.14 6.64 4.26
N CYS A 389 -22.34 6.39 3.74
CA CYS A 389 -23.21 5.29 4.16
C CYS A 389 -23.71 4.56 2.92
N SER A 390 -23.24 3.33 2.71
CA SER A 390 -23.87 2.39 1.77
C SER A 390 -25.10 1.80 2.43
N VAL A 391 -26.28 2.20 1.94
CA VAL A 391 -27.56 1.89 2.58
C VAL A 391 -28.02 0.49 2.17
N GLN A 392 -28.22 -0.35 3.18
CA GLN A 392 -28.89 -1.64 3.05
C GLN A 392 -30.25 -1.59 3.74
N MET A 393 -31.14 -2.51 3.37
CA MET A 393 -32.45 -2.66 3.99
C MET A 393 -32.60 -4.04 4.61
N THR A 394 -33.28 -4.08 5.76
CA THR A 394 -33.80 -5.29 6.38
C THR A 394 -35.18 -5.64 5.83
N LYS A 395 -35.67 -6.83 6.15
CA LYS A 395 -36.98 -7.34 5.77
C LYS A 395 -38.15 -6.52 6.35
N ASP A 396 -38.02 -6.01 7.58
CA ASP A 396 -38.94 -5.07 8.25
C ASP A 396 -38.79 -3.61 7.81
N GLY A 397 -37.91 -3.33 6.84
CA GLY A 397 -37.79 -2.01 6.23
C GLY A 397 -36.91 -1.01 6.99
N VAL A 398 -36.04 -1.48 7.90
CA VAL A 398 -35.03 -0.65 8.55
C VAL A 398 -33.87 -0.40 7.57
N ALA A 399 -33.57 0.88 7.32
CA ALA A 399 -32.42 1.30 6.52
C ALA A 399 -31.19 1.51 7.42
N PHE A 400 -30.07 0.88 7.08
CA PHE A 400 -28.84 0.93 7.87
C PHE A 400 -27.58 0.93 6.99
N CYS A 401 -26.45 1.34 7.55
CA CYS A 401 -25.19 1.43 6.83
C CYS A 401 -24.44 0.09 6.89
N LEU A 402 -24.11 -0.48 5.73
CA LEU A 402 -23.26 -1.68 5.63
C LEU A 402 -22.58 -1.73 4.25
N PRO A 403 -21.30 -2.13 4.15
CA PRO A 403 -20.56 -2.09 2.87
C PRO A 403 -21.15 -2.95 1.75
N SER A 404 -21.93 -3.99 2.09
CA SER A 404 -22.56 -4.89 1.12
C SER A 404 -23.91 -5.37 1.64
N VAL A 405 -24.80 -5.71 0.71
CA VAL A 405 -26.07 -6.39 1.00
C VAL A 405 -25.87 -7.85 1.43
N ASP A 406 -24.77 -8.48 0.98
CA ASP A 406 -24.34 -9.79 1.46
C ASP A 406 -23.62 -9.62 2.82
N LEU A 407 -24.19 -10.24 3.84
CA LEU A 407 -23.72 -10.19 5.21
C LEU A 407 -22.48 -11.04 5.44
N ILE A 408 -22.16 -12.00 4.56
CA ILE A 408 -21.05 -12.96 4.77
C ILE A 408 -19.69 -12.26 4.96
N PRO A 409 -19.28 -11.30 4.11
CA PRO A 409 -17.92 -10.76 4.20
C PRO A 409 -17.70 -9.84 5.41
N THR A 410 -18.74 -9.11 5.80
CA THR A 410 -18.66 -7.97 6.74
C THR A 410 -19.36 -8.20 8.07
N THR A 411 -19.87 -9.40 8.32
CA THR A 411 -20.48 -9.77 9.59
C THR A 411 -20.17 -11.21 9.98
N THR A 412 -20.62 -11.62 11.17
CA THR A 412 -20.53 -13.02 11.62
C THR A 412 -21.66 -13.92 11.09
N ALA A 413 -22.42 -13.51 10.06
CA ALA A 413 -23.61 -14.22 9.56
C ALA A 413 -23.35 -15.66 9.10
N SER A 414 -22.15 -15.97 8.62
CA SER A 414 -21.80 -17.31 8.16
C SER A 414 -21.92 -18.36 9.28
N GLY A 415 -21.72 -18.00 10.55
CA GLY A 415 -21.90 -18.95 11.66
C GLY A 415 -23.38 -19.35 11.85
N PRO A 416 -24.27 -18.42 12.26
CA PRO A 416 -25.64 -18.74 12.63
C PRO A 416 -26.59 -18.90 11.44
N PHE A 417 -26.28 -18.35 10.27
CA PHE A 417 -27.26 -18.18 9.19
C PHE A 417 -26.87 -18.81 7.84
N MET A 418 -25.84 -19.67 7.79
CA MET A 418 -25.47 -20.40 6.55
C MET A 418 -26.64 -21.14 5.90
N SER A 419 -27.60 -21.67 6.68
CA SER A 419 -28.77 -22.40 6.15
C SER A 419 -29.75 -21.51 5.37
N ARG A 420 -29.64 -20.18 5.52
CA ARG A 420 -30.42 -19.17 4.79
C ARG A 420 -29.66 -18.57 3.62
N ALA A 421 -28.48 -19.09 3.28
CA ALA A 421 -27.76 -18.64 2.10
C ALA A 421 -28.60 -18.93 0.85
N ALA A 422 -28.66 -17.95 -0.06
CA ALA A 422 -29.41 -18.01 -1.30
C ALA A 422 -28.56 -17.51 -2.46
N LYS A 423 -28.93 -17.88 -3.69
CA LYS A 423 -28.35 -17.30 -4.90
C LYS A 423 -29.27 -16.22 -5.44
N VAL A 424 -28.75 -15.02 -5.62
CA VAL A 424 -29.48 -13.89 -6.21
C VAL A 424 -28.67 -13.33 -7.38
N ASP A 425 -28.93 -13.88 -8.57
CA ASP A 425 -28.14 -13.62 -9.78
C ASP A 425 -28.07 -12.14 -10.18
N SER A 426 -29.08 -11.34 -9.81
CA SER A 426 -29.10 -9.89 -10.07
C SER A 426 -28.19 -9.09 -9.14
N ILE A 427 -27.65 -9.70 -8.08
CA ILE A 427 -26.76 -9.07 -7.09
C ILE A 427 -25.35 -9.66 -7.20
N GLN A 428 -25.24 -11.00 -7.11
CA GLN A 428 -23.95 -11.70 -7.19
C GLN A 428 -24.12 -13.14 -7.71
N SER A 429 -23.03 -13.70 -8.23
CA SER A 429 -23.02 -15.06 -8.81
C SER A 429 -22.88 -16.18 -7.77
N SER A 430 -22.33 -15.88 -6.59
CA SER A 430 -22.15 -16.82 -5.49
C SER A 430 -23.37 -16.88 -4.57
N MET A 431 -23.44 -17.92 -3.74
CA MET A 431 -24.40 -17.96 -2.62
C MET A 431 -24.03 -16.86 -1.61
N GLY A 432 -25.03 -16.09 -1.16
CA GLY A 432 -24.88 -15.02 -0.17
C GLY A 432 -25.92 -15.13 0.93
N ILE A 433 -25.70 -14.42 2.04
CA ILE A 433 -26.71 -14.23 3.10
C ILE A 433 -27.12 -12.76 3.05
N PHE A 434 -28.34 -12.47 2.58
CA PHE A 434 -28.69 -11.10 2.21
C PHE A 434 -29.50 -10.37 3.29
N SER A 435 -29.14 -9.11 3.57
CA SER A 435 -29.78 -8.31 4.64
C SER A 435 -31.30 -8.20 4.52
N PHE A 436 -31.84 -8.12 3.30
CA PHE A 436 -33.27 -7.94 3.03
C PHE A 436 -34.12 -9.19 3.34
N ASP A 437 -33.49 -10.32 3.67
CA ASP A 437 -34.19 -11.53 4.10
C ASP A 437 -34.27 -11.64 5.64
N PHE A 438 -33.71 -10.70 6.40
CA PHE A 438 -33.62 -10.71 7.87
C PHE A 438 -34.28 -9.49 8.50
N GLU A 439 -34.90 -9.68 9.67
CA GLU A 439 -35.41 -8.55 10.48
C GLU A 439 -34.25 -7.81 11.17
N TRP A 440 -34.45 -6.55 11.56
CA TRP A 440 -33.41 -5.76 12.22
C TRP A 440 -32.87 -6.38 13.51
N ASP A 441 -33.74 -6.99 14.32
CA ASP A 441 -33.33 -7.72 15.53
C ASP A 441 -32.42 -8.93 15.23
N GLU A 442 -32.61 -9.58 14.08
CA GLU A 442 -31.72 -10.67 13.64
C GLU A 442 -30.35 -10.11 13.22
N ILE A 443 -30.31 -8.96 12.54
CA ILE A 443 -29.06 -8.26 12.21
C ILE A 443 -28.32 -7.86 13.49
N LEU A 444 -29.01 -7.31 14.49
CA LEU A 444 -28.42 -6.93 15.78
C LEU A 444 -27.88 -8.12 16.58
N SER A 445 -28.28 -9.35 16.27
CA SER A 445 -27.70 -10.57 16.87
C SER A 445 -26.30 -10.91 16.32
N LEU A 446 -25.93 -10.33 15.18
CA LEU A 446 -24.62 -10.49 14.56
C LEU A 446 -23.60 -9.50 15.12
N LYS A 447 -22.32 -9.73 14.79
CA LYS A 447 -21.27 -8.74 14.99
C LYS A 447 -20.80 -8.20 13.65
N PRO A 448 -20.53 -6.89 13.52
CA PRO A 448 -19.73 -6.36 12.44
C PRO A 448 -18.38 -7.09 12.39
N GLN A 449 -17.87 -7.33 11.19
CA GLN A 449 -16.60 -8.01 10.97
C GLN A 449 -15.75 -7.21 9.99
N MET A 450 -14.48 -7.05 10.35
CA MET A 450 -13.47 -6.44 9.50
C MET A 450 -13.22 -7.33 8.28
N PHE A 451 -13.33 -6.73 7.11
CA PHE A 451 -13.14 -7.37 5.82
C PHE A 451 -11.81 -6.93 5.21
N SER A 452 -11.11 -7.84 4.55
CA SER A 452 -9.94 -7.54 3.70
C SER A 452 -10.25 -8.04 2.30
N GLU A 453 -9.95 -7.22 1.30
CA GLU A 453 -10.11 -7.57 -0.12
C GLU A 453 -9.00 -8.54 -0.58
N PHE A 454 -7.93 -8.68 0.21
CA PHE A 454 -6.81 -9.58 -0.06
C PHE A 454 -6.99 -10.90 0.69
N ASN A 455 -6.88 -12.01 -0.04
CA ASN A 455 -6.75 -13.34 0.54
C ASN A 455 -5.31 -13.54 1.06
N GLY A 456 -5.14 -14.35 2.12
CA GLY A 456 -3.82 -14.75 2.62
C GLY A 456 -3.37 -13.98 3.87
N ASP A 457 -2.07 -13.71 3.97
CA ASP A 457 -1.39 -13.30 5.21
C ASP A 457 -1.48 -11.79 5.51
N LEU A 458 -2.02 -10.97 4.61
CA LEU A 458 -2.19 -9.52 4.82
C LEU A 458 -3.45 -9.23 5.65
N ILE A 459 -3.38 -9.65 6.92
CA ILE A 459 -4.50 -9.61 7.85
C ILE A 459 -4.55 -8.24 8.55
N ARG A 460 -5.65 -7.50 8.35
CA ARG A 460 -5.96 -6.28 9.13
C ARG A 460 -6.06 -6.58 10.63
N ASP A 461 -5.97 -5.54 11.46
CA ASP A 461 -5.84 -5.64 12.92
C ASP A 461 -6.79 -6.67 13.58
N PRO A 462 -6.27 -7.84 14.01
CA PRO A 462 -7.09 -8.91 14.60
C PRO A 462 -7.78 -8.50 15.90
N ALA A 463 -7.18 -7.61 16.70
CA ALA A 463 -7.79 -7.14 17.95
C ALA A 463 -9.03 -6.27 17.71
N ARG A 464 -9.14 -5.65 16.53
CA ARG A 464 -10.29 -4.85 16.10
C ARG A 464 -11.25 -5.62 15.19
N LYS A 465 -11.06 -6.92 14.96
CA LYS A 465 -11.80 -7.68 13.94
C LYS A 465 -13.33 -7.61 14.09
N ASN A 466 -13.88 -7.64 15.30
CA ASN A 466 -15.34 -7.71 15.53
C ASN A 466 -15.85 -6.64 16.51
N VAL A 467 -15.26 -5.44 16.49
CA VAL A 467 -15.66 -4.34 17.38
C VAL A 467 -16.60 -3.35 16.67
N GLY A 468 -17.25 -2.49 17.45
CA GLY A 468 -18.21 -1.50 16.94
C GLY A 468 -19.64 -2.03 16.89
N LYS A 469 -20.57 -1.15 16.51
CA LYS A 469 -22.00 -1.40 16.43
C LYS A 469 -22.52 -1.04 15.04
N PHE A 470 -23.53 -1.77 14.58
CA PHE A 470 -24.30 -1.38 13.40
C PHE A 470 -24.96 -0.02 13.62
N VAL A 471 -25.06 0.76 12.55
CA VAL A 471 -25.57 2.13 12.57
C VAL A 471 -26.74 2.24 11.61
N THR A 472 -27.91 2.67 12.10
CA THR A 472 -29.04 2.95 11.20
C THR A 472 -28.76 4.20 10.37
N LEU A 473 -29.43 4.37 9.23
CA LEU A 473 -29.26 5.57 8.41
C LEU A 473 -29.59 6.85 9.21
N SER A 474 -30.59 6.79 10.09
CA SER A 474 -30.95 7.93 10.96
C SER A 474 -29.82 8.25 11.95
N ASP A 475 -29.27 7.23 12.63
CA ASP A 475 -28.17 7.42 13.59
C ASP A 475 -26.91 7.96 12.91
N PHE A 476 -26.63 7.50 11.69
CA PHE A 476 -25.51 8.01 10.88
C PHE A 476 -25.67 9.51 10.57
N LEU A 477 -26.86 9.93 10.12
CA LEU A 477 -27.13 11.34 9.82
C LEU A 477 -27.12 12.21 11.09
N GLU A 478 -27.63 11.69 12.21
CA GLU A 478 -27.54 12.37 13.50
C GLU A 478 -26.09 12.52 13.96
N PHE A 479 -25.29 11.45 13.86
CA PHE A 479 -23.87 11.47 14.16
C PHE A 479 -23.12 12.50 13.30
N ALA A 480 -23.36 12.52 11.98
CA ALA A 480 -22.74 13.47 11.06
C ALA A 480 -23.03 14.94 11.44
N LYS A 481 -24.29 15.24 11.82
CA LYS A 481 -24.69 16.56 12.31
C LYS A 481 -24.04 16.90 13.65
N ALA A 482 -24.07 15.97 14.61
CA ALA A 482 -23.52 16.17 15.95
C ALA A 482 -22.00 16.42 15.92
N LYS A 483 -21.29 15.82 14.96
CA LYS A 483 -19.86 16.04 14.74
C LYS A 483 -19.54 17.19 13.79
N ALA A 484 -20.55 17.87 13.25
CA ALA A 484 -20.41 18.94 12.26
C ALA A 484 -19.51 18.54 11.07
N VAL A 485 -19.68 17.32 10.56
CA VAL A 485 -18.94 16.83 9.39
C VAL A 485 -19.30 17.69 8.17
N PRO A 486 -18.34 18.12 7.33
CA PRO A 486 -18.64 19.00 6.19
C PRO A 486 -19.63 18.42 5.16
N GLY A 487 -19.69 17.10 5.01
CA GLY A 487 -20.70 16.46 4.18
C GLY A 487 -20.93 14.98 4.47
N VAL A 488 -21.96 14.44 3.81
CA VAL A 488 -22.30 13.02 3.81
C VAL A 488 -22.47 12.51 2.38
N LEU A 489 -22.09 11.25 2.14
CA LEU A 489 -22.36 10.54 0.89
C LEU A 489 -23.29 9.37 1.18
N ILE A 490 -24.44 9.32 0.53
CA ILE A 490 -25.40 8.21 0.66
C ILE A 490 -25.34 7.38 -0.61
N ASN A 491 -24.85 6.14 -0.50
CA ASN A 491 -24.78 5.21 -1.62
C ASN A 491 -26.02 4.31 -1.62
N ILE A 492 -26.73 4.29 -2.75
CA ILE A 492 -27.96 3.53 -2.97
C ILE A 492 -27.72 2.54 -4.09
N GLU A 493 -27.90 1.26 -3.79
CA GLU A 493 -27.71 0.17 -4.74
C GLU A 493 -28.88 -0.82 -4.69
N ASN A 494 -29.04 -1.60 -5.76
CA ASN A 494 -30.03 -2.67 -5.86
C ASN A 494 -31.49 -2.17 -5.72
N ALA A 495 -31.75 -0.91 -6.06
CA ALA A 495 -33.03 -0.27 -5.78
C ALA A 495 -34.21 -0.96 -6.49
N ALA A 496 -34.02 -1.35 -7.76
CA ALA A 496 -35.04 -2.09 -8.50
C ALA A 496 -35.32 -3.48 -7.91
N TYR A 497 -34.29 -4.17 -7.42
CA TYR A 497 -34.44 -5.47 -6.78
C TYR A 497 -35.21 -5.36 -5.46
N LEU A 498 -34.83 -4.38 -4.62
CA LEU A 498 -35.50 -4.11 -3.34
C LEU A 498 -36.95 -3.70 -3.54
N ALA A 499 -37.25 -2.88 -4.55
CA ALA A 499 -38.62 -2.49 -4.89
C ALA A 499 -39.51 -3.71 -5.20
N ASN A 500 -38.99 -4.69 -5.93
CA ASN A 500 -39.69 -5.95 -6.22
C ASN A 500 -39.89 -6.84 -4.98
N LYS A 501 -39.11 -6.61 -3.91
CA LYS A 501 -39.28 -7.23 -2.59
C LYS A 501 -40.20 -6.43 -1.66
N GLY A 502 -40.77 -5.31 -2.13
CA GLY A 502 -41.62 -4.42 -1.32
C GLY A 502 -40.84 -3.44 -0.45
N LEU A 503 -39.53 -3.26 -0.69
CA LEU A 503 -38.65 -2.39 0.08
C LEU A 503 -38.28 -1.13 -0.72
N ASP A 504 -38.67 0.04 -0.22
CA ASP A 504 -38.42 1.34 -0.88
C ASP A 504 -37.16 2.03 -0.32
N VAL A 505 -35.98 1.65 -0.82
CA VAL A 505 -34.71 2.25 -0.36
C VAL A 505 -34.60 3.74 -0.72
N VAL A 506 -35.12 4.14 -1.88
CA VAL A 506 -35.09 5.54 -2.33
C VAL A 506 -36.01 6.40 -1.45
N GLY A 507 -37.21 5.91 -1.15
CA GLY A 507 -38.14 6.56 -0.23
C GLY A 507 -37.59 6.63 1.20
N ALA A 508 -36.96 5.55 1.69
CA ALA A 508 -36.32 5.53 3.01
C ALA A 508 -35.20 6.58 3.13
N VAL A 509 -34.32 6.66 2.12
CA VAL A 509 -33.25 7.67 2.08
C VAL A 509 -33.81 9.09 1.98
N THR A 510 -34.78 9.32 1.10
CA THR A 510 -35.43 10.64 0.93
C THR A 510 -36.05 11.11 2.25
N THR A 511 -36.76 10.21 2.93
CA THR A 511 -37.39 10.49 4.23
C THR A 511 -36.34 10.78 5.30
N ALA A 512 -35.29 9.97 5.40
CA ALA A 512 -34.23 10.16 6.38
C ALA A 512 -33.50 11.51 6.20
N LEU A 513 -33.15 11.87 4.96
CA LEU A 513 -32.51 13.14 4.65
C LEU A 513 -33.42 14.35 4.95
N SER A 514 -34.70 14.26 4.63
CA SER A 514 -35.67 15.32 4.94
C SER A 514 -35.91 15.48 6.44
N ASN A 515 -36.02 14.37 7.17
CA ASN A 515 -36.08 14.37 8.65
C ASN A 515 -34.81 14.97 9.27
N ALA A 516 -33.65 14.74 8.64
CA ALA A 516 -32.39 15.35 9.03
C ALA A 516 -32.26 16.82 8.58
N THR A 517 -33.24 17.36 7.84
CA THR A 517 -33.29 18.72 7.25
C THR A 517 -32.20 19.01 6.21
N LEU A 518 -31.54 17.97 5.71
CA LEU A 518 -30.45 18.08 4.74
C LEU A 518 -30.94 18.45 3.33
N ASP A 519 -32.22 18.28 3.05
CA ASP A 519 -32.91 18.69 1.82
C ASP A 519 -33.13 20.21 1.72
N LYS A 520 -33.08 20.92 2.84
CA LYS A 520 -33.46 22.35 2.96
C LYS A 520 -32.29 23.27 3.29
N GLN A 521 -31.13 22.72 3.64
CA GLN A 521 -29.95 23.47 4.07
C GLN A 521 -28.76 23.19 3.16
N SER A 522 -27.81 24.13 3.09
CA SER A 522 -26.65 24.05 2.19
C SER A 522 -25.29 24.08 2.91
N THR A 523 -25.30 24.06 4.24
CA THR A 523 -24.08 24.08 5.08
C THR A 523 -23.36 22.74 5.11
N GLN A 524 -24.09 21.61 5.12
CA GLN A 524 -23.50 20.29 4.91
C GLN A 524 -23.75 19.83 3.48
N LYS A 525 -22.69 19.39 2.80
CA LYS A 525 -22.81 18.81 1.46
C LYS A 525 -23.49 17.45 1.53
N VAL A 526 -24.39 17.18 0.59
CA VAL A 526 -25.03 15.87 0.44
C VAL A 526 -24.70 15.33 -0.94
N LEU A 527 -24.03 14.18 -0.97
CA LEU A 527 -23.75 13.44 -2.18
C LEU A 527 -24.67 12.22 -2.23
N ILE A 528 -25.36 12.01 -3.35
CA ILE A 528 -26.13 10.79 -3.59
C ILE A 528 -25.37 9.97 -4.63
N MET A 529 -24.94 8.79 -4.25
CA MET A 529 -24.19 7.89 -5.11
C MET A 529 -25.04 6.68 -5.53
N SER A 530 -24.97 6.31 -6.80
CA SER A 530 -25.55 5.06 -7.30
C SER A 530 -24.91 4.67 -8.63
N GLY A 531 -24.92 3.38 -8.95
CA GLY A 531 -24.60 2.89 -10.29
C GLY A 531 -25.78 2.95 -11.26
N GLU A 532 -26.98 3.30 -10.79
CA GLU A 532 -28.23 3.28 -11.55
C GLU A 532 -28.71 4.71 -11.84
N SER A 533 -28.80 5.12 -13.11
CA SER A 533 -29.25 6.48 -13.47
C SER A 533 -30.67 6.77 -12.98
N SER A 534 -31.55 5.77 -13.00
CA SER A 534 -32.94 5.93 -12.56
C SER A 534 -33.07 6.19 -11.06
N VAL A 535 -32.07 5.85 -10.25
CA VAL A 535 -31.97 6.22 -8.84
C VAL A 535 -31.53 7.68 -8.72
N LEU A 536 -30.45 8.09 -9.40
CA LEU A 536 -29.95 9.46 -9.37
C LEU A 536 -31.00 10.48 -9.86
N ASP A 537 -31.80 10.11 -10.86
CA ASP A 537 -32.88 10.92 -11.41
C ASP A 537 -33.99 11.24 -10.40
N LYS A 538 -34.14 10.44 -9.33
CA LYS A 538 -35.10 10.72 -8.25
C LYS A 538 -34.70 11.91 -7.38
N PHE A 539 -33.42 12.28 -7.41
CA PHE A 539 -32.86 13.37 -6.61
C PHE A 539 -32.55 14.63 -7.43
N LYS A 540 -32.84 14.62 -8.74
CA LYS A 540 -32.47 15.70 -9.67
C LYS A 540 -33.12 17.06 -9.36
N ASP A 541 -34.29 17.05 -8.72
CA ASP A 541 -35.06 18.26 -8.41
C ASP A 541 -34.63 18.92 -7.08
N ILE A 542 -33.62 18.36 -6.39
CA ILE A 542 -33.04 18.91 -5.16
C ILE A 542 -31.66 19.53 -5.50
N PRO A 543 -31.59 20.84 -5.79
CA PRO A 543 -30.37 21.46 -6.33
C PRO A 543 -29.20 21.52 -5.33
N THR A 544 -29.44 21.29 -4.04
CA THR A 544 -28.39 21.23 -3.02
C THR A 544 -27.64 19.89 -3.00
N TYR A 545 -28.19 18.86 -3.66
CA TYR A 545 -27.57 17.54 -3.71
C TYR A 545 -26.64 17.43 -4.92
N GLN A 546 -25.48 16.84 -4.71
CA GLN A 546 -24.58 16.44 -5.78
C GLN A 546 -24.81 14.97 -6.11
N LYS A 547 -25.10 14.66 -7.39
CA LYS A 547 -25.30 13.27 -7.82
C LYS A 547 -23.98 12.68 -8.29
N VAL A 548 -23.65 11.49 -7.81
CA VAL A 548 -22.40 10.78 -8.10
C VAL A 548 -22.72 9.45 -8.77
N LEU A 549 -22.30 9.29 -10.03
CA LEU A 549 -22.42 8.01 -10.71
C LEU A 549 -21.28 7.08 -10.26
N HIS A 550 -21.61 5.91 -9.71
CA HIS A 550 -20.64 4.90 -9.33
C HIS A 550 -20.41 3.91 -10.49
N ILE A 551 -19.24 4.00 -11.12
CA ILE A 551 -18.86 3.07 -12.19
C ILE A 551 -18.17 1.86 -11.55
N LYS A 552 -18.96 0.81 -11.29
CA LYS A 552 -18.47 -0.42 -10.63
C LYS A 552 -17.57 -1.27 -11.52
N LYS A 553 -17.76 -1.21 -12.83
CA LYS A 553 -17.00 -1.96 -13.83
C LYS A 553 -15.67 -1.25 -14.05
N GLN A 554 -14.57 -2.01 -14.09
CA GLN A 554 -13.31 -1.46 -14.56
C GLN A 554 -13.42 -1.13 -16.05
N VAL A 555 -13.41 0.16 -16.36
CA VAL A 555 -13.41 0.73 -17.71
C VAL A 555 -12.12 1.52 -17.93
N GLU A 556 -11.76 1.75 -19.18
CA GLU A 556 -10.55 2.46 -19.57
C GLU A 556 -10.83 3.60 -20.55
N PHE A 557 -11.99 3.60 -21.22
CA PHE A 557 -12.31 4.64 -22.19
C PHE A 557 -13.76 5.09 -22.13
N VAL A 558 -13.99 6.39 -22.37
CA VAL A 558 -15.32 6.98 -22.50
C VAL A 558 -15.38 7.87 -23.76
N THR A 559 -16.52 7.86 -24.45
CA THR A 559 -16.75 8.73 -25.63
C THR A 559 -17.37 10.06 -25.22
N ASN A 560 -17.32 11.07 -26.11
CA ASN A 560 -18.01 12.35 -25.93
C ASN A 560 -19.50 12.14 -25.57
N GLU A 561 -20.18 11.30 -26.35
CA GLU A 561 -21.61 11.05 -26.22
C GLU A 561 -21.94 10.43 -24.88
N THR A 562 -21.12 9.47 -24.44
CA THR A 562 -21.30 8.80 -23.15
C THR A 562 -21.00 9.75 -22.00
N ALA A 563 -19.95 10.57 -22.09
CA ALA A 563 -19.65 11.58 -21.08
C ALA A 563 -20.76 12.65 -20.94
N LEU A 564 -21.32 13.11 -22.07
CA LEU A 564 -22.47 14.02 -22.06
C LEU A 564 -23.74 13.33 -21.52
N GLU A 565 -23.91 12.04 -21.77
CA GLU A 565 -25.01 11.26 -21.19
C GLU A 565 -24.88 11.17 -19.67
N ILE A 566 -23.69 10.89 -19.15
CA ILE A 566 -23.42 10.92 -17.70
C ILE A 566 -23.82 12.27 -17.11
N LYS A 567 -23.45 13.38 -17.76
CA LYS A 567 -23.75 14.73 -17.25
C LYS A 567 -25.25 15.01 -17.10
N LYS A 568 -26.12 14.34 -17.86
CA LYS A 568 -27.59 14.47 -17.70
C LYS A 568 -28.08 13.94 -16.36
N HIS A 569 -27.40 12.92 -15.82
CA HIS A 569 -27.82 12.18 -14.64
C HIS A 569 -26.99 12.50 -13.40
N ALA A 570 -25.71 12.84 -13.58
CA ALA A 570 -24.74 13.01 -12.49
C ALA A 570 -23.88 14.27 -12.64
N ASP A 571 -23.42 14.77 -11.49
CA ASP A 571 -22.51 15.92 -11.37
C ASP A 571 -21.07 15.48 -11.18
N ALA A 572 -20.87 14.27 -10.65
CA ALA A 572 -19.57 13.63 -10.48
C ALA A 572 -19.65 12.13 -10.79
N VAL A 573 -18.49 11.50 -10.94
CA VAL A 573 -18.31 10.07 -11.11
C VAL A 573 -17.33 9.55 -10.06
N PHE A 574 -17.64 8.40 -9.46
CA PHE A 574 -16.66 7.60 -8.76
C PHE A 574 -16.04 6.57 -9.73
N LEU A 575 -14.73 6.69 -9.94
CA LEU A 575 -13.92 5.74 -10.71
C LEU A 575 -13.01 4.93 -9.79
N HIS A 576 -12.93 3.63 -10.06
CA HIS A 576 -11.91 2.80 -9.44
C HIS A 576 -10.50 3.23 -9.92
N LYS A 577 -9.49 3.25 -9.05
CA LYS A 577 -8.13 3.71 -9.35
C LYS A 577 -7.47 2.91 -10.47
N HIS A 578 -7.82 1.61 -10.58
CA HIS A 578 -7.33 0.75 -11.67
C HIS A 578 -7.98 1.06 -13.04
N SER A 579 -9.00 1.90 -13.08
CA SER A 579 -9.57 2.41 -14.34
C SER A 579 -8.82 3.62 -14.89
N LEU A 580 -7.91 4.21 -14.12
CA LEU A 580 -7.25 5.46 -14.54
C LEU A 580 -6.03 5.21 -15.44
N TYR A 581 -5.51 3.99 -15.43
CA TYR A 581 -4.32 3.60 -16.17
C TYR A 581 -4.52 2.22 -16.80
N THR A 582 -3.95 2.01 -17.98
CA THR A 582 -3.73 0.67 -18.52
C THR A 582 -2.51 0.04 -17.84
N GLN A 583 -2.44 -1.29 -17.84
CA GLN A 583 -1.36 -2.03 -17.19
C GLN A 583 -0.37 -2.63 -18.19
N PHE A 584 0.90 -2.74 -17.81
CA PHE A 584 1.88 -3.51 -18.55
C PHE A 584 1.80 -4.98 -18.12
N ARG A 585 1.37 -5.86 -19.03
CA ARG A 585 1.30 -7.34 -18.86
C ARG A 585 0.54 -7.87 -17.64
N GLY A 586 -0.16 -7.02 -16.89
CA GLY A 586 -0.75 -7.40 -15.61
C GLY A 586 0.29 -7.63 -14.49
N GLU A 587 1.52 -7.17 -14.66
CA GLU A 587 2.65 -7.39 -13.75
C GLU A 587 2.73 -6.34 -12.62
N GLY A 588 1.67 -5.56 -12.42
CA GLY A 588 1.62 -4.55 -11.36
C GLY A 588 2.26 -3.21 -11.72
N PHE A 589 2.44 -2.93 -13.02
CA PHE A 589 2.92 -1.65 -13.53
C PHE A 589 1.89 -0.92 -14.38
N THR A 590 1.86 0.40 -14.27
CA THR A 590 1.08 1.28 -15.14
C THR A 590 1.78 1.48 -16.50
N LEU A 591 1.00 1.61 -17.57
CA LEU A 591 1.53 1.74 -18.93
C LEU A 591 1.11 3.04 -19.63
N ASN A 592 -0.18 3.32 -19.72
CA ASN A 592 -0.68 4.55 -20.33
C ASN A 592 -1.84 5.12 -19.51
N PHE A 593 -2.03 6.44 -19.59
CA PHE A 593 -3.27 7.04 -19.12
C PHE A 593 -4.47 6.56 -19.91
N THR A 594 -5.59 6.47 -19.21
CA THR A 594 -6.92 6.40 -19.82
C THR A 594 -7.44 7.80 -20.15
N ASN A 595 -8.47 7.90 -21.00
CA ASN A 595 -9.05 9.20 -21.32
C ASN A 595 -10.11 9.66 -20.30
N LEU A 596 -10.38 8.88 -19.25
CA LEU A 596 -11.55 9.05 -18.38
C LEU A 596 -11.60 10.42 -17.70
N ILE A 597 -10.51 10.85 -17.03
CA ILE A 597 -10.50 12.12 -16.29
C ILE A 597 -10.70 13.30 -17.23
N GLU A 598 -9.88 13.39 -18.28
CA GLU A 598 -9.93 14.47 -19.26
C GLU A 598 -11.33 14.59 -19.89
N CYS A 599 -11.91 13.46 -20.30
CA CYS A 599 -13.21 13.43 -20.98
C CYS A 599 -14.38 13.79 -20.05
N LEU A 600 -14.35 13.33 -18.79
CA LEU A 600 -15.37 13.67 -17.80
C LEU A 600 -15.29 15.16 -17.41
N HIS A 601 -14.08 15.69 -17.22
CA HIS A 601 -13.87 17.12 -16.99
C HIS A 601 -14.33 17.97 -18.17
N TRP A 602 -14.06 17.55 -19.40
CA TRP A 602 -14.58 18.22 -20.60
C TRP A 602 -16.11 18.29 -20.61
N ALA A 603 -16.78 17.24 -20.14
CA ALA A 603 -18.24 17.20 -19.99
C ALA A 603 -18.76 17.93 -18.72
N ASN A 604 -17.88 18.62 -17.97
CA ASN A 604 -18.18 19.29 -16.71
C ASN A 604 -18.73 18.33 -15.63
N VAL A 605 -18.09 17.16 -15.51
CA VAL A 605 -18.35 16.12 -14.52
C VAL A 605 -17.09 15.93 -13.67
N SER A 606 -17.21 16.08 -12.35
CA SER A 606 -16.08 15.87 -11.43
C SER A 606 -15.72 14.38 -11.31
N VAL A 607 -14.47 14.07 -10.99
CA VAL A 607 -13.97 12.71 -10.81
C VAL A 607 -13.51 12.50 -9.36
N TYR A 608 -14.15 11.55 -8.68
CA TYR A 608 -13.67 11.00 -7.43
C TYR A 608 -12.95 9.69 -7.71
N ALA A 609 -11.69 9.59 -7.30
CA ALA A 609 -10.86 8.43 -7.54
C ALA A 609 -10.64 7.62 -6.25
N GLY A 610 -10.66 6.30 -6.35
CA GLY A 610 -10.47 5.41 -5.20
C GLY A 610 -10.75 3.96 -5.59
N THR A 611 -10.99 3.03 -4.69
CA THR A 611 -10.78 3.18 -3.26
C THR A 611 -9.27 3.08 -3.00
N VAL A 612 -8.70 4.10 -2.34
CA VAL A 612 -7.29 4.07 -1.92
C VAL A 612 -7.14 3.26 -0.64
N LEU A 613 -6.25 2.27 -0.68
CA LEU A 613 -5.86 1.41 0.42
C LEU A 613 -4.39 1.67 0.82
N ASN A 614 -4.02 1.32 2.06
CA ASN A 614 -2.62 1.38 2.52
C ASN A 614 -1.88 0.06 2.23
N GLU A 615 -2.63 -1.04 2.06
CA GLU A 615 -2.12 -2.36 1.76
C GLU A 615 -1.31 -2.35 0.44
N PHE A 616 -0.01 -2.68 0.54
CA PHE A 616 0.92 -2.61 -0.59
C PHE A 616 0.53 -3.46 -1.82
N GLN A 617 -0.25 -4.52 -1.63
CA GLN A 617 -0.72 -5.41 -2.70
C GLN A 617 -1.71 -4.72 -3.66
N ASP A 618 -2.32 -3.62 -3.25
CA ASP A 618 -3.29 -2.86 -4.02
C ASP A 618 -2.66 -1.72 -4.85
N ILE A 619 -1.37 -1.49 -4.67
CA ILE A 619 -0.67 -0.30 -5.15
C ILE A 619 0.30 -0.75 -6.24
N TYR A 620 0.15 -0.20 -7.45
CA TYR A 620 1.10 -0.45 -8.54
C TYR A 620 2.54 -0.12 -8.11
N MET A 621 3.48 -0.91 -8.61
CA MET A 621 4.89 -0.84 -8.22
C MET A 621 5.54 0.50 -8.61
N ASP A 622 5.02 1.18 -9.64
CA ASP A 622 5.45 2.53 -10.01
C ASP A 622 5.36 3.49 -8.82
N TYR A 623 4.34 3.33 -7.98
CA TYR A 623 4.11 4.16 -6.79
C TYR A 623 4.89 3.66 -5.57
N SER A 624 5.90 2.80 -5.76
CA SER A 624 6.79 2.31 -4.70
C SER A 624 6.04 1.57 -3.58
N SER A 625 4.87 1.00 -3.87
CA SER A 625 3.96 0.45 -2.86
C SER A 625 3.63 1.45 -1.72
N ASP A 626 3.64 2.75 -2.03
CA ASP A 626 3.42 3.83 -1.08
C ASP A 626 2.08 4.54 -1.38
N PRO A 627 1.11 4.53 -0.44
CA PRO A 627 -0.17 5.17 -0.67
C PRO A 627 -0.06 6.69 -0.85
N TYR A 628 0.98 7.35 -0.34
CA TYR A 628 1.18 8.80 -0.53
C TYR A 628 1.58 9.11 -1.97
N SER A 629 2.43 8.29 -2.58
CA SER A 629 2.78 8.39 -4.00
C SER A 629 1.56 8.18 -4.90
N LEU A 630 0.71 7.19 -4.58
CA LEU A 630 -0.56 6.97 -5.29
C LEU A 630 -1.49 8.19 -5.16
N ILE A 631 -1.75 8.65 -3.93
CA ILE A 631 -2.65 9.81 -3.69
C ILE A 631 -2.11 11.06 -4.40
N HIS A 632 -0.80 11.31 -4.32
CA HIS A 632 -0.14 12.41 -5.03
C HIS A 632 -0.46 12.38 -6.52
N ASN A 633 -0.26 11.23 -7.16
CA ASN A 633 -0.47 11.10 -8.60
C ASN A 633 -1.94 11.15 -8.99
N LEU A 634 -2.85 10.58 -8.20
CA LEU A 634 -4.29 10.72 -8.45
C LEU A 634 -4.72 12.20 -8.48
N ILE A 635 -4.23 13.01 -7.54
CA ILE A 635 -4.56 14.44 -7.44
C ILE A 635 -3.84 15.23 -8.53
N TYR A 636 -2.55 14.97 -8.76
CA TYR A 636 -1.75 15.65 -9.77
C TYR A 636 -2.36 15.50 -11.17
N TYR A 637 -2.90 14.31 -11.49
CA TYR A 637 -3.56 14.03 -12.77
C TYR A 637 -5.06 14.34 -12.79
N GLY A 638 -5.60 15.04 -11.79
CA GLY A 638 -6.92 15.67 -11.88
C GLY A 638 -8.06 15.00 -11.12
N ALA A 639 -7.81 14.10 -10.17
CA ALA A 639 -8.89 13.67 -9.28
C ALA A 639 -9.37 14.85 -8.40
N ASP A 640 -10.67 15.15 -8.46
CA ASP A 640 -11.32 16.20 -7.66
C ASP A 640 -11.51 15.80 -6.18
N GLY A 641 -11.44 14.50 -5.90
CA GLY A 641 -11.60 13.93 -4.56
C GLY A 641 -11.07 12.51 -4.49
N ILE A 642 -10.69 12.10 -3.29
CA ILE A 642 -10.15 10.77 -3.01
C ILE A 642 -11.13 10.01 -2.12
N ILE A 643 -11.58 8.85 -2.61
CA ILE A 643 -12.34 7.86 -1.84
C ILE A 643 -11.33 6.88 -1.23
N THR A 644 -11.33 6.73 0.10
CA THR A 644 -10.31 5.92 0.80
C THR A 644 -10.85 5.19 2.03
N GLN A 645 -10.32 4.01 2.31
CA GLN A 645 -10.54 3.28 3.56
C GLN A 645 -9.67 3.79 4.73
N TYR A 646 -8.71 4.68 4.43
CA TYR A 646 -7.76 5.26 5.38
C TYR A 646 -7.75 6.80 5.31
N PRO A 647 -8.81 7.49 5.78
CA PRO A 647 -8.88 8.95 5.73
C PRO A 647 -7.67 9.65 6.38
N GLY A 648 -7.06 9.03 7.40
CA GLY A 648 -5.88 9.57 8.08
C GLY A 648 -4.66 9.67 7.15
N THR A 649 -4.46 8.70 6.26
CA THR A 649 -3.38 8.72 5.25
C THR A 649 -3.58 9.87 4.28
N ALA A 650 -4.79 10.00 3.70
CA ALA A 650 -5.10 11.08 2.76
C ALA A 650 -5.00 12.46 3.42
N ASN A 651 -5.48 12.60 4.67
CA ASN A 651 -5.38 13.87 5.39
C ASN A 651 -3.92 14.22 5.72
N ALA A 652 -3.09 13.25 6.12
CA ALA A 652 -1.66 13.48 6.32
C ALA A 652 -0.98 13.94 5.02
N TYR A 653 -1.30 13.30 3.88
CA TYR A 653 -0.82 13.76 2.58
C TYR A 653 -1.23 15.21 2.31
N THR A 654 -2.49 15.60 2.51
CA THR A 654 -2.92 16.99 2.21
C THR A 654 -2.25 18.08 3.06
N ARG A 655 -1.63 17.69 4.19
CA ARG A 655 -0.89 18.57 5.11
C ARG A 655 0.61 18.58 4.85
N ASN A 656 1.09 17.84 3.86
CA ASN A 656 2.52 17.74 3.55
C ASN A 656 3.14 19.13 3.33
N LEU A 657 4.41 19.26 3.70
CA LEU A 657 5.15 20.51 3.66
C LEU A 657 5.78 20.79 2.29
N CYS A 658 5.93 19.78 1.44
CA CYS A 658 6.56 19.87 0.11
C CYS A 658 5.67 20.55 -0.94
N THR A 659 4.37 20.69 -0.69
CA THR A 659 3.47 21.38 -1.62
C THR A 659 3.81 22.87 -1.70
N GLY A 660 4.16 23.35 -2.90
CA GLY A 660 4.45 24.76 -3.18
C GLY A 660 5.90 25.20 -2.94
N ASN A 661 6.82 24.28 -2.59
CA ASN A 661 8.25 24.57 -2.47
C ASN A 661 9.06 23.83 -3.54
N LEU A 662 9.61 24.59 -4.50
CA LEU A 662 10.40 24.08 -5.62
C LEU A 662 11.90 23.95 -5.31
N GLU A 663 12.37 24.47 -4.17
CA GLU A 663 13.79 24.44 -3.79
C GLU A 663 14.15 23.23 -2.90
N SER A 664 13.15 22.45 -2.45
CA SER A 664 13.32 21.24 -1.62
C SER A 664 12.87 19.97 -2.37
N TYR A 665 13.07 18.79 -1.74
CA TYR A 665 12.49 17.54 -2.24
C TYR A 665 10.97 17.68 -2.45
N ARG A 666 10.44 16.98 -3.45
CA ARG A 666 9.01 16.89 -3.75
C ARG A 666 8.62 15.43 -3.94
N ILE A 667 7.40 15.09 -3.57
CA ILE A 667 6.84 13.77 -3.91
C ILE A 667 6.83 13.66 -5.45
N PRO A 668 7.41 12.60 -6.05
CA PRO A 668 7.54 12.51 -7.49
C PRO A 668 6.20 12.41 -8.23
N ASP A 669 6.08 13.19 -9.31
CA ASP A 669 5.06 12.94 -10.34
C ASP A 669 5.53 11.75 -11.18
N ILE A 670 4.71 10.72 -11.27
CA ILE A 670 5.03 9.44 -11.91
C ILE A 670 4.12 9.30 -13.12
N ASN A 671 4.67 9.42 -14.33
CA ASN A 671 3.89 9.17 -15.54
C ASN A 671 3.78 7.66 -15.77
N PRO A 672 2.57 7.15 -16.08
CA PRO A 672 2.38 5.79 -16.52
C PRO A 672 3.33 5.41 -17.65
N GLY A 673 3.96 4.24 -17.53
CA GLY A 673 4.88 3.70 -18.52
C GLY A 673 6.31 4.19 -18.40
N ASP A 674 6.62 5.23 -17.61
CA ASP A 674 8.01 5.73 -17.48
C ASP A 674 8.94 4.64 -16.94
N VAL A 675 8.54 3.92 -15.88
CA VAL A 675 9.36 2.85 -15.30
C VAL A 675 9.65 1.76 -16.34
N ILE A 676 8.63 1.36 -17.09
CA ILE A 676 8.73 0.32 -18.13
C ILE A 676 9.61 0.78 -19.29
N THR A 677 9.33 1.95 -19.85
CA THR A 677 10.02 2.45 -21.06
C THR A 677 11.46 2.89 -20.79
N THR A 678 11.79 3.28 -19.56
CA THR A 678 13.16 3.67 -19.18
C THR A 678 14.02 2.50 -18.74
N SER A 679 13.42 1.41 -18.26
CA SER A 679 14.16 0.27 -17.69
C SER A 679 14.26 -0.91 -18.64
N LEU A 680 13.24 -1.21 -19.46
CA LEU A 680 13.19 -2.40 -20.32
C LEU A 680 13.77 -2.16 -21.72
N ASP A 681 14.07 -3.26 -22.44
CA ASP A 681 14.44 -3.19 -23.87
C ASP A 681 13.28 -2.56 -24.66
N PRO A 682 13.50 -1.49 -25.44
CA PRO A 682 12.47 -0.88 -26.26
C PRO A 682 11.72 -1.86 -27.17
N LYS A 683 12.38 -2.91 -27.67
CA LYS A 683 11.73 -3.96 -28.48
C LYS A 683 10.72 -4.75 -27.67
N GLU A 684 11.05 -5.08 -26.43
CA GLU A 684 10.16 -5.82 -25.55
C GLU A 684 8.88 -5.02 -25.26
N VAL A 685 9.02 -3.71 -25.10
CA VAL A 685 7.89 -2.79 -24.89
C VAL A 685 7.07 -2.64 -26.18
N GLU A 686 7.72 -2.46 -27.34
CA GLU A 686 7.05 -2.34 -28.65
C GLU A 686 6.30 -3.61 -29.08
N GLU A 687 6.81 -4.79 -28.70
CA GLU A 687 6.17 -6.07 -29.01
C GLU A 687 4.91 -6.32 -28.17
N TYR A 688 4.81 -5.70 -26.99
CA TYR A 688 3.62 -5.83 -26.15
C TYR A 688 2.42 -5.10 -26.78
N LYS A 689 1.40 -5.88 -27.15
CA LYS A 689 0.12 -5.37 -27.64
C LYS A 689 -0.89 -5.45 -26.51
N PRO A 690 -1.25 -4.31 -25.86
CA PRO A 690 -2.25 -4.33 -24.80
C PRO A 690 -3.60 -4.81 -25.35
N PRO A 691 -4.44 -5.42 -24.51
CA PRO A 691 -5.78 -5.80 -24.91
C PRO A 691 -6.58 -4.56 -25.37
N PRO A 692 -7.61 -4.75 -26.23
CA PRO A 692 -8.48 -3.65 -26.61
C PRO A 692 -9.10 -3.00 -25.37
N PRO A 693 -9.17 -1.67 -25.31
CA PRO A 693 -9.63 -1.00 -24.11
C PRO A 693 -11.08 -1.31 -23.78
N VAL A 694 -11.40 -1.39 -22.50
CA VAL A 694 -12.77 -1.56 -22.06
C VAL A 694 -13.50 -0.21 -22.09
N HIS A 695 -14.46 -0.07 -22.98
CA HIS A 695 -15.27 1.15 -23.07
C HIS A 695 -16.39 1.15 -22.03
N LEU A 696 -16.62 2.32 -21.44
CA LEU A 696 -17.85 2.65 -20.75
C LEU A 696 -18.93 2.96 -21.78
N GLU A 697 -20.06 2.26 -21.69
CA GLU A 697 -21.20 2.46 -22.56
C GLU A 697 -22.41 3.00 -21.78
N THR A 698 -23.34 3.67 -22.47
CA THR A 698 -24.56 4.18 -21.84
C THR A 698 -25.38 3.09 -21.16
N LYS A 699 -25.43 1.88 -21.75
CA LYS A 699 -26.13 0.72 -21.17
C LYS A 699 -25.56 0.25 -19.83
N ASP A 700 -24.33 0.64 -19.47
CA ASP A 700 -23.68 0.23 -18.22
C ASP A 700 -24.25 0.98 -17.00
N PHE A 701 -24.91 2.13 -17.21
CA PHE A 701 -25.48 2.94 -16.12
C PHE A 701 -26.89 3.48 -16.38
N VAL A 702 -27.31 3.60 -17.64
CA VAL A 702 -28.67 4.03 -17.98
C VAL A 702 -29.63 2.88 -17.72
N THR A 703 -30.42 3.01 -16.65
CA THR A 703 -31.35 1.96 -16.20
C THR A 703 -32.82 2.33 -16.48
N PRO A 704 -33.70 1.34 -16.65
CA PRO A 704 -35.14 1.59 -16.74
C PRO A 704 -35.69 2.30 -15.48
N PRO A 705 -36.87 2.95 -15.58
CA PRO A 705 -37.56 3.50 -14.41
C PRO A 705 -37.74 2.46 -13.31
N LEU A 706 -37.53 2.88 -12.06
CA LEU A 706 -37.70 2.01 -10.90
C LEU A 706 -39.12 1.44 -10.82
N PRO A 707 -39.30 0.17 -10.41
CA PRO A 707 -40.61 -0.42 -10.17
C PRO A 707 -41.38 0.34 -9.09
N ALA A 708 -42.71 0.29 -9.12
CA ALA A 708 -43.52 0.76 -8.01
C ALA A 708 -43.38 -0.20 -6.82
N VAL A 709 -43.23 0.35 -5.62
CA VAL A 709 -43.18 -0.44 -4.39
C VAL A 709 -44.60 -0.65 -3.88
N ALA A 710 -45.04 -1.91 -3.78
CA ALA A 710 -46.31 -2.23 -3.15
C ALA A 710 -46.20 -2.02 -1.63
N ALA A 711 -47.16 -1.31 -1.03
CA ALA A 711 -47.14 -1.02 0.40
C ALA A 711 -47.16 -2.33 1.23
N ILE A 712 -46.18 -2.51 2.12
CA ILE A 712 -46.21 -3.57 3.13
C ILE A 712 -47.33 -3.21 4.10
N SER A 713 -48.41 -4.00 4.11
CA SER A 713 -49.49 -3.88 5.08
C SER A 713 -48.92 -4.14 6.48
N LYS A 714 -48.84 -3.09 7.31
CA LYS A 714 -48.71 -3.25 8.76
C LYS A 714 -50.00 -3.91 9.23
N ASP A 715 -49.94 -5.19 9.62
CA ASP A 715 -51.05 -5.83 10.30
C ASP A 715 -51.25 -5.13 11.65
N ASP A 716 -52.28 -4.31 11.71
CA ASP A 716 -52.78 -3.75 12.96
C ASP A 716 -53.32 -4.88 13.83
N ASP A 717 -52.74 -4.97 15.01
CA ASP A 717 -53.15 -5.79 16.14
C ASP A 717 -54.65 -5.60 16.46
N LYS A 718 -55.49 -6.55 16.03
CA LYS A 718 -56.86 -6.74 16.53
C LYS A 718 -57.22 -8.21 16.67
N GLY A 719 -57.07 -8.68 17.91
CA GLY A 719 -58.15 -9.33 18.66
C GLY A 719 -58.89 -10.48 17.98
N SER A 720 -58.39 -11.70 18.24
CA SER A 720 -59.11 -12.95 18.02
C SER A 720 -60.50 -12.96 18.70
N ALA A 721 -61.53 -13.25 17.91
CA ALA A 721 -62.76 -13.88 18.39
C ALA A 721 -63.24 -14.90 17.35
N SER A 722 -63.35 -16.13 17.82
CA SER A 722 -63.67 -17.38 17.14
C SER A 722 -65.03 -17.43 16.42
N SER A 723 -65.11 -18.19 15.32
CA SER A 723 -66.18 -19.19 15.14
C SER A 723 -65.81 -20.25 14.10
N ASN A 724 -65.89 -21.52 14.55
CA ASN A 724 -65.74 -22.75 13.78
C ASN A 724 -66.73 -22.86 12.61
N ASN A 725 -66.32 -23.56 11.54
CA ASN A 725 -67.18 -24.58 10.93
C ASN A 725 -66.37 -25.65 10.17
N THR A 726 -66.77 -26.89 10.44
CA THR A 726 -66.22 -28.18 10.00
C THR A 726 -66.85 -28.68 8.70
N ASN A 727 -66.08 -29.45 7.90
CA ASN A 727 -66.44 -30.69 7.16
C ASN A 727 -65.34 -30.93 6.09
N ALA A 728 -64.45 -31.94 6.12
CA ALA A 728 -64.53 -33.41 6.26
C ALA A 728 -64.54 -34.18 4.91
N ASN A 729 -63.56 -35.09 4.80
CA ASN A 729 -63.36 -36.28 3.91
C ASN A 729 -62.71 -36.04 2.53
N ALA A 730 -61.58 -36.63 2.06
CA ALA A 730 -60.79 -37.89 2.27
C ALA A 730 -60.67 -38.62 0.88
N PRO A 731 -59.81 -39.66 0.63
CA PRO A 731 -58.39 -39.89 1.01
C PRO A 731 -57.49 -40.59 -0.09
N SER A 732 -56.15 -40.63 0.16
CA SER A 732 -55.17 -41.74 -0.09
C SER A 732 -54.79 -42.12 -1.56
N SER A 733 -53.59 -42.56 -1.99
CA SER A 733 -52.45 -43.36 -1.43
C SER A 733 -51.20 -43.30 -2.40
N PRO A 734 -50.11 -44.13 -2.32
CA PRO A 734 -48.73 -43.64 -2.18
C PRO A 734 -47.69 -44.07 -3.26
N SER A 735 -46.49 -43.46 -3.15
CA SER A 735 -45.09 -43.72 -3.60
C SER A 735 -44.70 -44.80 -4.64
N PRO A 736 -43.55 -44.60 -5.31
CA PRO A 736 -42.44 -45.57 -5.15
C PRO A 736 -41.03 -44.95 -4.98
N PRO A 737 -40.04 -45.72 -4.48
CA PRO A 737 -38.68 -45.27 -4.17
C PRO A 737 -37.69 -45.47 -5.35
N PRO A 738 -36.51 -44.82 -5.39
CA PRO A 738 -35.48 -45.15 -6.36
C PRO A 738 -34.37 -46.06 -5.81
N GLU A 739 -33.84 -46.86 -6.74
CA GLU A 739 -32.99 -48.03 -6.64
C GLU A 739 -31.49 -47.67 -6.81
N GLN A 740 -30.59 -48.40 -6.13
CA GLN A 740 -29.13 -48.49 -6.37
C GLN A 740 -28.87 -49.48 -7.52
N ALA A 741 -27.88 -49.47 -8.41
CA ALA A 741 -26.55 -48.85 -8.55
C ALA A 741 -26.07 -49.06 -10.02
N GLN A 742 -25.02 -48.35 -10.45
CA GLN A 742 -23.79 -48.87 -11.09
C GLN A 742 -23.06 -47.80 -11.94
N THR A 743 -21.74 -47.75 -11.77
CA THR A 743 -20.75 -47.02 -12.56
C THR A 743 -20.64 -47.51 -14.01
N PRO A 744 -20.27 -46.63 -14.96
CA PRO A 744 -18.98 -46.82 -15.64
C PRO A 744 -18.19 -45.52 -15.92
N SER A 745 -16.95 -45.75 -16.35
CA SER A 745 -15.77 -44.89 -16.46
C SER A 745 -15.74 -43.89 -17.63
N THR A 746 -15.03 -42.77 -17.38
CA THR A 746 -14.15 -41.99 -18.28
C THR A 746 -14.64 -41.56 -19.66
N ALA A 747 -14.80 -40.24 -19.84
CA ALA A 747 -14.31 -39.51 -21.02
C ALA A 747 -14.10 -38.03 -20.67
N THR A 748 -12.88 -37.57 -20.93
CA THR A 748 -12.36 -36.20 -20.78
C THR A 748 -13.10 -35.20 -21.67
N ALA A 749 -13.52 -34.07 -21.11
CA ALA A 749 -13.83 -32.85 -21.84
C ALA A 749 -13.19 -31.66 -21.11
N THR A 750 -12.09 -31.19 -21.67
CA THR A 750 -11.31 -30.00 -21.32
C THR A 750 -12.14 -28.72 -21.47
N THR A 751 -12.29 -27.97 -20.38
CA THR A 751 -12.60 -26.53 -20.40
C THR A 751 -11.50 -25.79 -19.63
N ILE A 752 -10.89 -24.84 -20.33
CA ILE A 752 -9.73 -24.06 -19.93
C ILE A 752 -10.19 -23.01 -18.91
N ASN A 753 -9.81 -23.19 -17.65
CA ASN A 753 -9.80 -22.15 -16.62
C ASN A 753 -8.33 -21.79 -16.36
N VAL A 754 -7.92 -20.59 -16.76
CA VAL A 754 -6.63 -20.01 -16.36
C VAL A 754 -6.90 -19.08 -15.19
N VAL A 755 -6.82 -19.60 -13.97
CA VAL A 755 -6.53 -18.83 -12.76
C VAL A 755 -5.63 -19.70 -11.87
N ALA A 756 -4.56 -19.06 -11.44
CA ALA A 756 -3.42 -19.56 -10.70
C ALA A 756 -3.77 -20.31 -9.40
N ILE A 757 -3.08 -21.44 -9.18
CA ILE A 757 -2.79 -22.00 -7.85
C ILE A 757 -1.39 -22.61 -7.91
N PHE A 758 -0.43 -22.01 -7.20
CA PHE A 758 0.58 -22.74 -6.45
C PHE A 758 1.10 -21.85 -5.31
N PHE A 759 0.45 -21.92 -4.15
CA PHE A 759 1.10 -21.69 -2.86
C PHE A 759 0.45 -22.62 -1.83
N SER A 760 1.16 -23.69 -1.49
CA SER A 760 1.02 -24.32 -0.19
C SER A 760 2.32 -25.03 0.17
N THR A 761 2.70 -24.87 1.43
CA THR A 761 3.85 -25.46 2.15
C THR A 761 5.20 -24.78 1.97
N MET A 762 5.53 -23.86 2.90
CA MET A 762 6.78 -23.86 3.67
C MET A 762 6.67 -22.83 4.80
N LEU A 763 6.15 -23.28 5.94
CA LEU A 763 6.31 -22.58 7.21
C LEU A 763 7.65 -23.03 7.80
N GLY A 764 8.59 -22.10 7.93
CA GLY A 764 9.82 -22.29 8.70
C GLY A 764 11.10 -22.10 7.91
N LEU A 765 11.39 -20.88 7.44
CA LEU A 765 12.74 -20.31 7.35
C LEU A 765 12.67 -18.80 7.00
N VAL A 766 12.17 -17.98 7.93
CA VAL A 766 12.26 -16.50 7.84
C VAL A 766 13.00 -15.96 9.07
N THR A 767 14.02 -16.68 9.53
CA THR A 767 14.90 -16.24 10.63
C THR A 767 16.39 -16.39 10.33
N LEU A 768 16.74 -16.51 9.05
CA LEU A 768 18.12 -16.41 8.57
C LEU A 768 18.12 -15.88 7.12
N LEU A 769 17.79 -14.60 6.97
CA LEU A 769 18.28 -13.71 5.92
C LEU A 769 18.48 -12.34 6.57
#